data_AF-A0A563W5X3-F1
#
_entry.id   AF-A0A563W5X3-F1
#
_cell.length_a   1.000
_cell.length_b   1.000
_cell.length_c   1.000
_cell.angle_alpha   90.00
_cell.angle_beta   90.00
_cell.angle_gamma   90.00
#
_symmetry.space_group_name_H-M   'P 1'
#
loop_
_entity.id
_entity.type
_entity.pdbx_description
1 polymer ?
#
loop_
_entity_poly.entity_id
_entity_poly.type
_entity_poly.pdbx_seq_one_letter_code
_entity_poly.pdbx_strand_id
1 'polypeptide(L)'
;MTETILRVTTLVDENDGSATEGTGLSLRDAVLIANSTPEDEIIELESEQVYDLTIEGNDSDLITPANFGDLDIASTGGTLTIRGLGEGATIDANEINRVLHVKDDDNDNGANLVLENITVTGGKAITEDFLDSNGGGILIDNLGSAELVNCNIIGNSTSSNDDNGGGIANEGSLSLNNCVVSNNVGGEGGGIYTHYGVTTIVDSTITSNSVNGIAASTPTGAGGGVSHRGAGTTEIDNSTISENTANSRGGGVYIDDGFGSESRTGSLRIVNSTISGNTAPSGGGLLSGTVESSTIENTVIENNTADFGGGVFNAGGYQSNDMVIENSTIQNNIARGDGGGIFSDDGLIIRDTNISVNTANGDGGGVDGDLGNVRIFDSTVDSNSAGGNGGGLEDINIIRGTTISNNSAVGDGGGISSGIGVILDSTISGNSTDGSGGGIFTAGGLFQYYVTAIANTTISGNSAKEYGGGIDIVGGLDSFIGTEPSPGTRELFNAGVVATNVTITNNLADSDNNGSGDGGGIHNPSYLDTGNSQIIPGKLDLSNSILEGNFDTPENNGEGAINPNISGPAKGNANNLVGDLTGLTIAEFFVAPEAESLGQGSDLTGINPQLGELQDNGGEIQTYALLAGSPAINGGNNDNIFRETFVDINGDGEPTTVDFNGDGDVDDALAFDQRGEGFSRIFGETVDIGAFEVQEVLSEPEPNPEPNPEPEPEPEPEPEPEPEPEPEPEPEPEPEPEPEPEPEPEPEPEPEPEPNPDGVSLDTDIFRFQNNDVPGTYIYVRDREAQNIRDNFDNFTEEGRAFQVAVEPGDNLRPMYRFQSEMKPGTYLFVTEEERANINQNFAESFSEEGLAFYTYGADSELGTDFSRFQNTEQQGTYSGLHLNVGQSSIVKVDRK
;
A
#
# COMPACT_ATOMS: atom_id res chain seq x y z
N MET A 1 31.38 -14.77 32.84
CA MET A 1 32.46 -13.76 32.77
C MET A 1 31.95 -12.55 33.52
N THR A 2 32.82 -11.76 34.15
CA THR A 2 32.37 -10.64 35.00
C THR A 2 32.43 -9.38 34.16
N GLU A 3 31.26 -8.81 33.83
CA GLU A 3 31.16 -7.45 33.30
C GLU A 3 31.94 -6.50 34.21
N THR A 4 32.84 -5.71 33.62
CA THR A 4 33.51 -4.64 34.34
C THR A 4 32.74 -3.35 34.10
N ILE A 5 32.52 -2.59 35.18
CA ILE A 5 31.80 -1.31 35.13
C ILE A 5 32.82 -0.19 35.31
N LEU A 6 32.95 0.65 34.29
CA LEU A 6 33.77 1.85 34.24
C LEU A 6 32.90 3.09 34.47
N ARG A 7 33.01 3.70 35.66
CA ARG A 7 32.26 4.91 35.99
C ARG A 7 33.05 6.15 35.61
N VAL A 8 32.53 6.93 34.67
CA VAL A 8 33.14 8.21 34.30
C VAL A 8 32.99 9.18 35.46
N THR A 9 34.11 9.76 35.92
CA THR A 9 34.17 10.58 37.15
C THR A 9 34.68 11.99 36.91
N THR A 10 34.98 12.36 35.66
CA THR A 10 35.32 13.72 35.25
C THR A 10 34.71 14.05 33.89
N LEU A 11 34.38 15.34 33.70
CA LEU A 11 33.90 15.89 32.43
C LEU A 11 35.05 16.41 31.56
N VAL A 12 36.27 16.43 32.08
CA VAL A 12 37.44 16.83 31.29
C VAL A 12 37.75 15.71 30.30
N ASP A 13 37.76 16.02 29.01
CA ASP A 13 38.22 15.11 27.97
C ASP A 13 39.75 14.93 28.08
N GLU A 14 40.16 13.72 28.46
CA GLU A 14 41.54 13.32 28.68
C GLU A 14 41.82 12.03 27.87
N ASN A 15 43.08 11.80 27.50
CA ASN A 15 43.48 10.65 26.68
C ASN A 15 44.72 9.93 27.22
N ASP A 16 44.89 9.93 28.55
CA ASP A 16 46.06 9.37 29.23
C ASP A 16 45.91 7.89 29.61
N GLY A 17 44.72 7.32 29.44
CA GLY A 17 44.39 5.92 29.68
C GLY A 17 44.46 5.51 31.16
N SER A 18 44.32 6.44 32.11
CA SER A 18 44.49 6.19 33.55
C SER A 18 43.31 6.65 34.42
N ALA A 19 42.95 5.84 35.42
CA ALA A 19 41.96 6.19 36.45
C ALA A 19 42.59 6.81 37.75
N THR A 20 43.90 7.11 37.78
CA THR A 20 44.63 7.62 38.98
C THR A 20 45.82 8.53 38.59
N GLU A 21 46.19 9.66 39.22
CA GLU A 21 45.71 10.49 40.35
C GLU A 21 45.66 11.97 39.91
N GLY A 22 44.50 12.63 40.04
CA GLY A 22 44.40 14.09 40.01
C GLY A 22 43.19 14.68 39.25
N THR A 23 42.63 13.95 38.29
CA THR A 23 41.66 14.49 37.32
C THR A 23 40.38 13.66 37.16
N GLY A 24 40.39 12.35 37.43
CA GLY A 24 39.23 11.45 37.34
C GLY A 24 39.35 10.49 36.14
N LEU A 25 38.39 9.60 35.92
CA LEU A 25 38.27 8.79 34.69
C LEU A 25 37.40 9.56 33.69
N SER A 26 37.94 9.99 32.56
CA SER A 26 37.19 10.64 31.48
C SER A 26 36.43 9.60 30.63
N LEU A 27 35.46 10.05 29.81
CA LEU A 27 34.75 9.18 28.88
C LEU A 27 35.71 8.54 27.87
N ARG A 28 36.60 9.34 27.26
CA ARG A 28 37.57 8.85 26.30
C ARG A 28 38.54 7.83 26.94
N ASP A 29 39.02 8.07 28.15
CA ASP A 29 39.85 7.10 28.86
C ASP A 29 39.08 5.81 29.17
N ALA A 30 37.79 5.89 29.51
CA ALA A 30 36.96 4.71 29.73
C ALA A 30 36.81 3.87 28.44
N VAL A 31 36.60 4.51 27.28
CA VAL A 31 36.57 3.84 25.97
C VAL A 31 37.91 3.20 25.65
N LEU A 32 39.04 3.89 25.89
CA LEU A 32 40.38 3.34 25.66
C LEU A 32 40.67 2.12 26.54
N ILE A 33 40.17 2.11 27.78
CA ILE A 33 40.27 0.94 28.67
C ILE A 33 39.45 -0.22 28.10
N ALA A 34 38.20 0.02 27.71
CA ALA A 34 37.32 -1.01 27.15
C ALA A 34 37.88 -1.61 25.85
N ASN A 35 38.44 -0.78 24.96
CA ASN A 35 39.11 -1.21 23.73
C ASN A 35 40.35 -2.10 23.98
N SER A 36 40.88 -2.13 25.22
CA SER A 36 42.04 -2.95 25.58
C SER A 36 41.69 -4.34 26.12
N THR A 37 40.40 -4.65 26.24
CA THR A 37 39.89 -5.88 26.85
C THR A 37 38.94 -6.65 25.92
N PRO A 38 39.06 -7.98 25.83
CA PRO A 38 38.21 -8.80 24.96
C PRO A 38 36.87 -9.23 25.59
N GLU A 39 36.49 -8.63 26.72
CA GLU A 39 35.30 -8.99 27.49
C GLU A 39 34.23 -7.90 27.31
N ASP A 40 32.98 -8.20 27.68
CA ASP A 40 31.93 -7.17 27.71
C ASP A 40 32.23 -6.11 28.79
N GLU A 41 32.09 -4.85 28.41
CA GLU A 41 32.43 -3.68 29.24
C GLU A 41 31.26 -2.69 29.28
N ILE A 42 31.02 -2.11 30.45
CA ILE A 42 29.95 -1.12 30.66
C ILE A 42 30.57 0.20 31.12
N ILE A 43 30.33 1.27 30.37
CA ILE A 43 30.66 2.65 30.74
C ILE A 43 29.39 3.32 31.26
N GLU A 44 29.43 3.82 32.50
CA GLU A 44 28.32 4.55 33.13
C GLU A 44 28.57 6.05 33.13
N LEU A 45 27.62 6.80 32.57
CA LEU A 45 27.57 8.26 32.55
C LEU A 45 26.53 8.78 33.54
N GLU A 46 26.89 9.84 34.28
CA GLU A 46 25.99 10.50 35.21
C GLU A 46 24.91 11.27 34.44
N SER A 47 23.67 11.21 34.93
CA SER A 47 22.50 11.87 34.32
C SER A 47 22.68 13.39 34.26
N GLU A 48 22.09 14.01 33.23
CA GLU A 48 22.13 15.47 32.96
C GLU A 48 23.53 16.07 32.81
N GLN A 49 24.57 15.27 32.60
CA GLN A 49 25.92 15.74 32.32
C GLN A 49 26.20 15.81 30.83
N VAL A 50 26.98 16.82 30.43
CA VAL A 50 27.53 16.95 29.07
C VAL A 50 29.01 16.61 29.11
N TYR A 51 29.38 15.62 28.30
CA TYR A 51 30.75 15.12 28.12
C TYR A 51 31.28 15.68 26.81
N ASP A 52 31.84 16.88 26.89
CA ASP A 52 32.43 17.60 25.76
C ASP A 52 33.69 16.90 25.26
N LEU A 53 33.73 16.47 24.00
CA LEU A 53 34.97 16.12 23.32
C LEU A 53 35.69 17.43 22.96
N THR A 54 36.96 17.54 23.32
CA THR A 54 37.76 18.77 23.12
C THR A 54 39.12 18.50 22.49
N ILE A 55 39.53 17.23 22.40
CA ILE A 55 40.80 16.83 21.79
C ILE A 55 40.61 16.75 20.28
N GLU A 56 41.13 17.74 19.54
CA GLU A 56 41.13 17.76 18.07
C GLU A 56 41.87 16.55 17.47
N GLY A 57 41.31 15.98 16.41
CA GLY A 57 41.89 14.90 15.62
C GLY A 57 41.32 14.91 14.20
N ASN A 58 42.05 14.31 13.26
CA ASN A 58 41.61 14.19 11.88
C ASN A 58 40.82 12.89 11.71
N ASP A 59 39.83 12.89 10.81
CA ASP A 59 39.04 11.72 10.37
C ASP A 59 39.87 10.66 9.59
N SER A 60 41.20 10.80 9.56
CA SER A 60 42.07 9.83 8.88
C SER A 60 42.37 8.66 9.81
N ASP A 61 41.53 7.63 9.80
CA ASP A 61 41.72 6.36 10.53
C ASP A 61 43.02 5.62 10.20
N LEU A 62 43.74 6.07 9.15
CA LEU A 62 45.03 5.54 8.72
C LEU A 62 46.23 6.04 9.55
N ILE A 63 46.05 7.01 10.46
CA ILE A 63 47.14 7.53 11.31
C ILE A 63 46.76 7.39 12.78
N THR A 64 47.04 6.21 13.35
CA THR A 64 47.12 6.00 14.80
C THR A 64 47.84 7.16 15.52
N PRO A 65 47.39 7.55 16.73
CA PRO A 65 46.56 6.75 17.62
C PRO A 65 45.08 7.13 17.61
N ALA A 66 44.23 6.12 17.85
CA ALA A 66 42.78 6.12 18.08
C ALA A 66 42.29 6.98 19.28
N ASN A 67 42.95 8.11 19.53
CA ASN A 67 42.89 8.86 20.79
C ASN A 67 42.64 10.37 20.58
N PHE A 68 42.24 10.78 19.37
CA PHE A 68 42.05 12.18 18.99
C PHE A 68 40.82 12.30 18.09
N GLY A 69 40.04 13.37 18.23
CA GLY A 69 38.80 13.56 17.47
C GLY A 69 37.63 12.79 18.09
N ASP A 70 37.03 11.91 17.31
CA ASP A 70 35.91 11.05 17.69
C ASP A 70 36.31 9.96 18.72
N LEU A 71 35.31 9.23 19.21
CA LEU A 71 35.49 8.08 20.09
C LEU A 71 35.45 6.80 19.26
N ASP A 72 36.63 6.22 19.03
CA ASP A 72 36.79 4.95 18.35
C ASP A 72 36.37 3.77 19.23
N ILE A 73 35.44 2.95 18.74
CA ILE A 73 35.05 1.68 19.36
C ILE A 73 35.72 0.55 18.58
N ALA A 74 36.65 -0.14 19.23
CA ALA A 74 37.47 -1.16 18.58
C ALA A 74 36.84 -2.56 18.66
N SER A 75 37.09 -3.39 17.65
CA SER A 75 36.73 -4.80 17.67
C SER A 75 37.60 -5.57 18.67
N THR A 76 37.06 -5.87 19.85
CA THR A 76 37.77 -6.63 20.90
C THR A 76 37.28 -8.07 21.06
N GLY A 77 36.14 -8.40 20.43
CA GLY A 77 35.41 -9.65 20.62
C GLY A 77 34.35 -9.61 21.72
N GLY A 78 34.30 -8.53 22.52
CA GLY A 78 33.24 -8.24 23.49
C GLY A 78 32.35 -7.08 23.03
N THR A 79 31.25 -6.85 23.76
CA THR A 79 30.33 -5.73 23.54
C THR A 79 30.68 -4.56 24.45
N LEU A 80 30.74 -3.34 23.90
CA LEU A 80 30.84 -2.13 24.70
C LEU A 80 29.44 -1.52 24.89
N THR A 81 28.99 -1.42 26.13
CA THR A 81 27.78 -0.66 26.49
C THR A 81 28.14 0.69 27.07
N ILE A 82 27.64 1.79 26.51
CA ILE A 82 27.71 3.13 27.10
C ILE A 82 26.30 3.52 27.54
N ARG A 83 26.10 3.69 28.85
CA ARG A 83 24.77 3.94 29.42
C ARG A 83 24.73 5.19 30.30
N GLY A 84 23.69 5.99 30.12
CA GLY A 84 23.26 6.99 31.09
C GLY A 84 22.64 6.31 32.31
N LEU A 85 23.00 6.74 33.51
CA LEU A 85 22.36 6.31 34.77
C LEU A 85 20.96 6.92 34.97
N GLY A 86 20.50 7.72 34.00
CA GLY A 86 19.20 8.36 33.89
C GLY A 86 19.13 9.14 32.58
N GLU A 87 18.11 9.97 32.42
CA GLU A 87 17.92 10.80 31.22
C GLU A 87 18.99 11.90 31.10
N GLY A 88 19.26 12.33 29.86
CA GLY A 88 20.00 13.55 29.58
C GLY A 88 21.53 13.49 29.75
N ALA A 89 22.14 12.31 29.80
CA ALA A 89 23.59 12.20 29.60
C ALA A 89 23.91 12.48 28.12
N THR A 90 24.81 13.42 27.85
CA THR A 90 25.11 13.91 26.50
C THR A 90 26.59 13.75 26.17
N ILE A 91 26.90 13.18 25.01
CA ILE A 91 28.23 13.19 24.40
C ILE A 91 28.19 14.24 23.28
N ASP A 92 28.98 15.31 23.44
CA ASP A 92 28.99 16.45 22.53
C ASP A 92 30.37 16.61 21.88
N ALA A 93 30.44 16.47 20.56
CA ALA A 93 31.70 16.63 19.83
C ALA A 93 32.07 18.10 19.55
N ASN A 94 31.26 19.08 19.92
CA ASN A 94 31.58 20.52 19.78
C ASN A 94 32.01 20.94 18.36
N GLU A 95 31.44 20.28 17.33
CA GLU A 95 31.77 20.42 15.91
C GLU A 95 33.24 20.13 15.55
N ILE A 96 34.03 19.50 16.44
CA ILE A 96 35.46 19.25 16.18
C ILE A 96 35.69 18.06 15.25
N ASN A 97 34.82 17.04 15.35
CA ASN A 97 34.85 15.80 14.57
C ASN A 97 33.48 15.09 14.73
N ARG A 98 33.33 13.89 14.17
CA ARG A 98 32.32 12.90 14.52
C ARG A 98 32.30 12.62 16.03
N VAL A 99 31.20 12.06 16.54
CA VAL A 99 31.12 11.69 17.97
C VAL A 99 31.66 10.28 18.20
N LEU A 100 31.16 9.28 17.46
CA LEU A 100 31.48 7.86 17.66
C LEU A 100 31.80 7.17 16.33
N HIS A 101 32.79 6.29 16.33
CA HIS A 101 33.12 5.44 15.19
C HIS A 101 33.19 3.96 15.64
N VAL A 102 32.26 3.13 15.17
CA VAL A 102 32.20 1.69 15.41
C VAL A 102 32.96 0.96 14.31
N LYS A 103 34.17 0.51 14.64
CA LYS A 103 35.15 0.05 13.66
C LYS A 103 35.05 -1.43 13.33
N ASP A 104 35.52 -1.80 12.13
CA ASP A 104 36.00 -3.15 11.84
C ASP A 104 37.52 -3.28 12.00
N ASP A 105 38.02 -4.52 12.03
CA ASP A 105 39.46 -4.81 12.12
C ASP A 105 40.02 -5.50 10.86
N ASP A 106 41.35 -5.47 10.71
CA ASP A 106 42.10 -6.10 9.61
C ASP A 106 41.84 -7.62 9.47
N ASN A 107 41.11 -8.25 10.40
CA ASN A 107 40.79 -9.67 10.41
C ASN A 107 39.30 -9.95 10.14
N ASP A 108 38.59 -8.98 9.55
CA ASP A 108 37.16 -9.07 9.24
C ASP A 108 36.29 -9.31 10.49
N ASN A 109 36.55 -8.60 11.61
CA ASN A 109 35.67 -8.59 12.79
C ASN A 109 35.23 -7.16 13.11
N GLY A 110 33.94 -6.93 13.32
CA GLY A 110 33.43 -5.63 13.76
C GLY A 110 33.26 -5.47 15.27
N ALA A 111 33.32 -4.22 15.71
CA ALA A 111 32.96 -3.82 17.06
C ALA A 111 31.44 -3.87 17.28
N ASN A 112 31.02 -4.15 18.51
CA ASN A 112 29.62 -4.13 18.92
C ASN A 112 29.42 -3.04 19.97
N LEU A 113 28.60 -2.04 19.64
CA LEU A 113 28.25 -0.93 20.50
C LEU A 113 26.79 -1.02 20.94
N VAL A 114 26.54 -0.84 22.23
CA VAL A 114 25.20 -0.60 22.78
C VAL A 114 25.19 0.78 23.43
N LEU A 115 24.25 1.64 23.05
CA LEU A 115 23.99 2.93 23.69
C LEU A 115 22.64 2.89 24.40
N GLU A 116 22.62 3.32 25.67
CA GLU A 116 21.39 3.38 26.48
C GLU A 116 21.21 4.76 27.13
N ASN A 117 20.10 5.44 26.87
CA ASN A 117 19.75 6.74 27.49
C ASN A 117 20.83 7.83 27.26
N ILE A 118 21.39 7.87 26.05
CA ILE A 118 22.45 8.81 25.65
C ILE A 118 21.95 9.78 24.58
N THR A 119 22.33 11.05 24.71
CA THR A 119 22.27 12.03 23.63
C THR A 119 23.62 12.14 22.92
N VAL A 120 23.64 12.01 21.61
CA VAL A 120 24.80 12.17 20.71
C VAL A 120 24.57 13.45 19.89
N THR A 121 25.44 14.45 20.06
CA THR A 121 25.25 15.79 19.47
C THR A 121 26.56 16.47 19.09
N GLY A 122 26.45 17.55 18.32
CA GLY A 122 27.57 18.40 17.95
C GLY A 122 28.60 17.71 17.06
N GLY A 123 28.27 16.53 16.55
CA GLY A 123 29.09 15.79 15.61
C GLY A 123 29.22 16.52 14.27
N LYS A 124 30.45 16.59 13.76
CA LYS A 124 30.76 17.13 12.44
C LYS A 124 31.85 16.32 11.77
N ALA A 125 31.48 15.43 10.86
CA ALA A 125 32.47 14.68 10.08
C ALA A 125 33.15 15.61 9.06
N ILE A 126 34.48 15.75 9.12
CA ILE A 126 35.27 16.75 8.38
C ILE A 126 36.13 16.08 7.30
N THR A 127 35.89 16.42 6.03
CA THR A 127 36.68 15.92 4.89
C THR A 127 38.00 16.67 4.77
N GLU A 128 39.11 16.13 5.29
CA GLU A 128 40.45 16.71 5.04
C GLU A 128 41.32 15.90 4.06
N ASP A 129 41.06 14.60 3.82
CA ASP A 129 42.00 13.72 3.10
C ASP A 129 41.40 12.71 2.08
N PHE A 130 40.21 12.97 1.53
CA PHE A 130 39.55 12.15 0.47
C PHE A 130 39.13 10.71 0.89
N LEU A 131 38.95 10.43 2.18
CA LEU A 131 38.47 9.15 2.69
C LEU A 131 37.37 9.39 3.76
N ASP A 132 36.26 8.65 3.61
CA ASP A 132 35.11 8.40 4.49
C ASP A 132 34.76 9.41 5.60
N SER A 133 34.19 10.57 5.23
CA SER A 133 33.62 11.54 6.18
C SER A 133 32.11 11.37 6.42
N ASN A 134 31.63 10.12 6.40
CA ASN A 134 30.22 9.78 6.64
C ASN A 134 29.89 9.77 8.15
N GLY A 135 28.63 9.92 8.53
CA GLY A 135 28.21 9.75 9.93
C GLY A 135 28.63 10.93 10.79
N GLY A 136 27.88 12.04 10.79
CA GLY A 136 28.22 13.19 11.62
C GLY A 136 28.21 12.88 13.10
N GLY A 137 27.20 12.12 13.56
CA GLY A 137 27.12 11.62 14.93
C GLY A 137 27.86 10.30 15.09
N ILE A 138 27.41 9.28 14.36
CA ILE A 138 27.88 7.90 14.47
C ILE A 138 28.22 7.35 13.08
N LEU A 139 29.38 6.70 12.95
CA LEU A 139 29.75 5.88 11.79
C LEU A 139 29.88 4.42 12.24
N ILE A 140 29.31 3.51 11.46
CA ILE A 140 29.38 2.06 11.68
C ILE A 140 29.96 1.43 10.42
N ASP A 141 31.13 0.79 10.57
CA ASP A 141 31.80 0.06 9.49
C ASP A 141 31.04 -1.22 9.13
N ASN A 142 31.39 -1.80 7.97
CA ASN A 142 30.68 -2.91 7.31
C ASN A 142 30.43 -4.14 8.19
N LEU A 143 31.33 -4.41 9.15
CA LEU A 143 31.17 -5.55 10.07
C LEU A 143 30.77 -5.10 11.49
N GLY A 144 30.74 -3.80 11.75
CA GLY A 144 30.35 -3.21 13.01
C GLY A 144 28.84 -3.32 13.27
N SER A 145 28.46 -3.25 14.54
CA SER A 145 27.05 -3.18 14.95
C SER A 145 26.82 -2.13 16.02
N ALA A 146 25.68 -1.44 15.93
CA ALA A 146 25.21 -0.52 16.96
C ALA A 146 23.74 -0.78 17.31
N GLU A 147 23.47 -0.96 18.60
CA GLU A 147 22.14 -0.99 19.19
C GLU A 147 21.92 0.25 20.04
N LEU A 148 20.92 1.05 19.69
CA LEU A 148 20.57 2.29 20.38
C LEU A 148 19.21 2.13 21.05
N VAL A 149 19.17 2.35 22.36
CA VAL A 149 17.96 2.23 23.18
C VAL A 149 17.74 3.52 23.97
N ASN A 150 16.58 4.15 23.76
CA ASN A 150 16.24 5.44 24.40
C ASN A 150 17.27 6.54 24.11
N CYS A 151 17.80 6.57 22.90
CA CYS A 151 18.87 7.49 22.52
C CYS A 151 18.36 8.66 21.67
N ASN A 152 19.05 9.79 21.78
CA ASN A 152 18.82 10.99 20.99
C ASN A 152 20.04 11.27 20.11
N ILE A 153 19.88 11.35 18.81
CA ILE A 153 20.95 11.68 17.85
C ILE A 153 20.55 13.01 17.21
N ILE A 154 21.10 14.11 17.72
CA ILE A 154 20.56 15.45 17.48
C ILE A 154 21.64 16.40 16.98
N GLY A 155 21.32 17.17 15.93
CA GLY A 155 22.14 18.33 15.56
C GLY A 155 23.54 17.97 15.04
N ASN A 156 23.71 16.77 14.50
CA ASN A 156 24.96 16.31 13.91
C ASN A 156 24.98 16.60 12.42
N SER A 157 26.18 16.73 11.84
CA SER A 157 26.32 17.09 10.44
C SER A 157 27.54 16.49 9.75
N THR A 158 27.51 16.48 8.42
CA THR A 158 28.71 16.27 7.61
C THR A 158 29.19 17.59 7.01
N SER A 159 30.49 17.69 6.72
CA SER A 159 31.12 18.93 6.25
C SER A 159 30.96 19.19 4.75
N SER A 160 30.64 18.17 3.95
CA SER A 160 30.44 18.27 2.51
C SER A 160 29.12 17.64 2.05
N ASN A 161 28.72 17.92 0.81
CA ASN A 161 27.50 17.34 0.21
C ASN A 161 27.73 15.93 -0.37
N ASP A 162 28.97 15.44 -0.35
CA ASP A 162 29.32 14.09 -0.81
C ASP A 162 29.41 13.10 0.38
N ASP A 163 29.28 13.61 1.61
CA ASP A 163 29.39 12.87 2.85
C ASP A 163 28.00 12.59 3.43
N ASN A 164 27.68 11.31 3.67
CA ASN A 164 26.34 10.85 3.97
C ASN A 164 26.12 10.60 5.47
N GLY A 165 24.86 10.50 5.91
CA GLY A 165 24.51 10.16 7.28
C GLY A 165 24.80 11.29 8.25
N GLY A 166 24.04 12.39 8.20
CA GLY A 166 24.27 13.53 9.08
C GLY A 166 24.23 13.13 10.56
N GLY A 167 23.25 12.30 10.94
CA GLY A 167 23.18 11.68 12.25
C GLY A 167 24.00 10.40 12.31
N ILE A 168 23.63 9.42 11.49
CA ILE A 168 24.21 8.07 11.50
C ILE A 168 24.53 7.64 10.07
N ALA A 169 25.73 7.11 9.84
CA ALA A 169 26.06 6.34 8.65
C ALA A 169 26.32 4.88 9.04
N ASN A 170 25.67 3.97 8.33
CA ASN A 170 25.69 2.54 8.61
C ASN A 170 26.11 1.73 7.37
N GLU A 171 27.30 1.14 7.42
CA GLU A 171 27.74 0.12 6.46
C GLU A 171 27.49 -1.29 7.01
N GLY A 172 27.30 -1.43 8.33
CA GLY A 172 27.10 -2.70 9.04
C GLY A 172 25.66 -2.92 9.51
N SER A 173 25.46 -3.08 10.82
CA SER A 173 24.13 -3.29 11.42
C SER A 173 23.76 -2.19 12.40
N LEU A 174 22.55 -1.63 12.23
CA LEU A 174 22.00 -0.59 13.08
C LEU A 174 20.60 -0.99 13.57
N SER A 175 20.39 -0.91 14.89
CA SER A 175 19.08 -1.07 15.52
C SER A 175 18.77 0.15 16.38
N LEU A 176 17.60 0.77 16.15
CA LEU A 176 17.04 1.85 16.97
C LEU A 176 15.78 1.35 17.66
N ASN A 177 15.74 1.45 19.00
CA ASN A 177 14.54 1.21 19.80
C ASN A 177 14.24 2.40 20.69
N ASN A 178 13.04 2.99 20.52
CA ASN A 178 12.61 4.17 21.27
C ASN A 178 13.59 5.35 21.17
N CYS A 179 14.11 5.61 19.97
CA CYS A 179 15.12 6.64 19.72
C CYS A 179 14.54 7.86 18.99
N VAL A 180 15.23 9.00 19.11
CA VAL A 180 14.95 10.21 18.33
C VAL A 180 16.18 10.59 17.51
N VAL A 181 16.05 10.65 16.19
CA VAL A 181 17.08 11.17 15.28
C VAL A 181 16.55 12.47 14.69
N SER A 182 17.11 13.62 15.08
CA SER A 182 16.56 14.91 14.65
C SER A 182 17.57 16.02 14.36
N ASN A 183 17.16 16.95 13.49
CA ASN A 183 17.94 18.14 13.16
C ASN A 183 19.36 17.83 12.64
N ASN A 184 19.55 16.64 12.06
CA ASN A 184 20.82 16.25 11.50
C ASN A 184 20.91 16.65 10.01
N VAL A 185 22.13 16.87 9.53
CA VAL A 185 22.41 17.39 8.18
C VAL A 185 23.49 16.57 7.48
N GLY A 186 23.13 15.84 6.42
CA GLY A 186 24.06 15.03 5.61
C GLY A 186 23.99 15.37 4.12
N GLY A 187 24.84 14.77 3.27
CA GLY A 187 24.75 14.84 1.80
C GLY A 187 23.72 13.87 1.21
N GLU A 188 23.43 12.81 1.94
CA GLU A 188 22.35 11.84 1.74
C GLU A 188 22.03 11.22 3.10
N GLY A 189 20.78 10.83 3.37
CA GLY A 189 20.43 10.28 4.68
C GLY A 189 20.66 11.32 5.78
N GLY A 190 19.98 12.46 5.71
CA GLY A 190 20.21 13.58 6.63
C GLY A 190 20.19 13.12 8.10
N GLY A 191 19.23 12.25 8.44
CA GLY A 191 19.22 11.51 9.69
C GLY A 191 20.11 10.27 9.63
N ILE A 192 19.72 9.28 8.80
CA ILE A 192 20.36 7.97 8.70
C ILE A 192 20.69 7.67 7.24
N TYR A 193 21.93 7.29 6.96
CA TYR A 193 22.35 6.71 5.70
C TYR A 193 22.78 5.25 5.91
N THR A 194 22.37 4.35 5.04
CA THR A 194 22.77 2.95 5.03
C THR A 194 23.32 2.55 3.67
N HIS A 195 24.42 1.79 3.64
CA HIS A 195 24.95 1.20 2.42
C HIS A 195 25.34 -0.26 2.64
N TYR A 196 24.79 -1.19 1.86
CA TYR A 196 24.95 -2.65 2.03
C TYR A 196 24.47 -3.27 3.36
N GLY A 197 24.27 -2.46 4.40
CA GLY A 197 23.96 -2.85 5.77
C GLY A 197 22.49 -3.13 6.06
N VAL A 198 22.20 -3.42 7.32
CA VAL A 198 20.84 -3.61 7.84
C VAL A 198 20.50 -2.51 8.82
N THR A 199 19.32 -1.91 8.65
CA THR A 199 18.81 -0.87 9.54
C THR A 199 17.40 -1.23 10.00
N THR A 200 17.21 -1.32 11.33
CA THR A 200 15.92 -1.58 11.97
C THR A 200 15.55 -0.38 12.85
N ILE A 201 14.35 0.16 12.66
CA ILE A 201 13.83 1.34 13.37
C ILE A 201 12.50 0.95 14.01
N VAL A 202 12.48 0.88 15.34
CA VAL A 202 11.32 0.44 16.13
C VAL A 202 10.98 1.48 17.19
N ASP A 203 9.69 1.80 17.35
CA ASP A 203 9.18 2.75 18.35
C ASP A 203 9.88 4.12 18.30
N SER A 204 10.42 4.51 17.15
CA SER A 204 11.39 5.61 17.04
C SER A 204 10.86 6.77 16.18
N THR A 205 11.45 7.95 16.37
CA THR A 205 11.11 9.17 15.62
C THR A 205 12.32 9.70 14.86
N ILE A 206 12.21 9.80 13.53
CA ILE A 206 13.22 10.40 12.66
C ILE A 206 12.64 11.70 12.09
N THR A 207 13.05 12.84 12.65
CA THR A 207 12.36 14.12 12.36
C THR A 207 13.25 15.30 12.07
N SER A 208 12.78 16.17 11.17
CA SER A 208 13.41 17.48 10.90
C SER A 208 14.87 17.37 10.45
N ASN A 209 15.25 16.23 9.86
CA ASN A 209 16.56 16.03 9.27
C ASN A 209 16.58 16.55 7.83
N SER A 210 17.75 16.96 7.35
CA SER A 210 17.84 17.58 6.04
C SER A 210 19.11 17.21 5.30
N VAL A 211 19.06 17.37 3.98
CA VAL A 211 20.24 17.21 3.13
C VAL A 211 20.86 18.57 2.80
N ASN A 212 22.19 18.69 2.95
CA ASN A 212 22.96 19.86 2.56
C ASN A 212 23.19 19.90 1.03
N GLY A 213 23.23 21.10 0.46
CA GLY A 213 23.60 21.31 -0.95
C GLY A 213 22.45 21.51 -1.93
N ILE A 214 22.83 21.78 -3.18
CA ILE A 214 21.94 21.90 -4.34
C ILE A 214 22.15 20.64 -5.17
N ALA A 215 21.08 19.97 -5.60
CA ALA A 215 21.11 18.81 -6.49
C ALA A 215 22.05 19.06 -7.70
N ALA A 216 23.31 18.63 -7.59
CA ALA A 216 24.37 19.01 -8.51
C ALA A 216 24.64 17.89 -9.50
N SER A 217 23.74 17.62 -10.44
CA SER A 217 23.94 16.70 -11.59
C SER A 217 24.37 15.24 -11.29
N THR A 218 24.62 14.90 -10.02
CA THR A 218 24.82 13.56 -9.45
C THR A 218 23.62 13.21 -8.59
N PRO A 219 23.36 11.92 -8.30
CA PRO A 219 22.22 11.46 -7.51
C PRO A 219 22.35 11.78 -6.01
N THR A 220 23.29 12.63 -5.62
CA THR A 220 23.45 13.11 -4.25
C THR A 220 22.25 13.98 -3.90
N GLY A 221 21.77 13.94 -2.65
CA GLY A 221 20.60 14.73 -2.28
C GLY A 221 19.39 14.03 -1.69
N ALA A 222 19.45 12.70 -1.48
CA ALA A 222 18.28 11.88 -1.21
C ALA A 222 18.11 11.50 0.28
N GLY A 223 16.92 11.06 0.66
CA GLY A 223 16.63 10.53 1.99
C GLY A 223 16.85 11.56 3.09
N GLY A 224 15.97 12.57 3.18
CA GLY A 224 16.11 13.60 4.22
C GLY A 224 16.15 12.99 5.63
N GLY A 225 15.28 12.02 5.88
CA GLY A 225 15.26 11.22 7.11
C GLY A 225 16.17 10.00 7.00
N VAL A 226 15.77 9.04 6.17
CA VAL A 226 16.43 7.74 6.00
C VAL A 226 16.79 7.53 4.52
N SER A 227 18.01 7.09 4.27
CA SER A 227 18.49 6.69 2.95
C SER A 227 19.13 5.31 3.00
N HIS A 228 18.83 4.46 2.02
CA HIS A 228 19.46 3.15 1.86
C HIS A 228 19.95 2.95 0.42
N ARG A 229 21.22 2.54 0.27
CA ARG A 229 21.84 2.22 -1.02
C ARG A 229 22.42 0.81 -1.07
N GLY A 230 22.17 0.11 -2.17
CA GLY A 230 22.73 -1.24 -2.42
C GLY A 230 21.91 -2.34 -1.74
N ALA A 231 22.52 -3.51 -1.58
CA ALA A 231 21.89 -4.66 -0.92
C ALA A 231 21.62 -4.38 0.57
N GLY A 232 20.75 -5.17 1.20
CA GLY A 232 20.45 -5.03 2.61
C GLY A 232 18.98 -4.74 2.85
N THR A 233 18.63 -4.46 4.10
CA THR A 233 17.23 -4.31 4.50
C THR A 233 17.06 -3.09 5.39
N THR A 234 16.03 -2.31 5.10
CA THR A 234 15.51 -1.28 6.01
C THR A 234 14.14 -1.71 6.49
N GLU A 235 13.99 -1.87 7.80
CA GLU A 235 12.73 -2.17 8.47
C GLU A 235 12.34 -1.02 9.38
N ILE A 236 11.12 -0.52 9.22
CA ILE A 236 10.53 0.56 10.02
C ILE A 236 9.22 0.04 10.59
N ASP A 237 9.16 -0.10 11.92
CA ASP A 237 7.98 -0.60 12.63
C ASP A 237 7.59 0.35 13.76
N ASN A 238 6.29 0.59 13.90
CA ASN A 238 5.69 1.45 14.93
C ASN A 238 6.43 2.78 15.12
N SER A 239 6.84 3.41 14.02
CA SER A 239 7.76 4.55 14.03
C SER A 239 7.22 5.74 13.25
N THR A 240 7.79 6.92 13.50
CA THR A 240 7.40 8.17 12.83
C THR A 240 8.58 8.75 12.05
N ILE A 241 8.39 8.97 10.75
CA ILE A 241 9.34 9.66 9.87
C ILE A 241 8.72 10.99 9.43
N SER A 242 9.15 12.10 10.02
CA SER A 242 8.44 13.38 9.85
C SER A 242 9.29 14.60 9.56
N GLU A 243 8.73 15.58 8.86
CA GLU A 243 9.34 16.91 8.63
C GLU A 243 10.75 16.88 8.02
N ASN A 244 11.14 15.78 7.38
CA ASN A 244 12.46 15.65 6.79
C ASN A 244 12.49 16.26 5.38
N THR A 245 13.63 16.83 5.00
CA THR A 245 13.78 17.54 3.73
C THR A 245 14.95 17.02 2.92
N ALA A 246 14.66 16.48 1.73
CA ALA A 246 15.67 16.13 0.73
C ALA A 246 15.66 17.16 -0.41
N ASN A 247 16.79 17.32 -1.09
CA ASN A 247 16.90 18.24 -2.23
C ASN A 247 16.74 17.51 -3.59
N SER A 248 16.59 16.18 -3.60
CA SER A 248 16.35 15.40 -4.82
C SER A 248 15.24 14.34 -4.69
N ARG A 249 15.38 13.34 -3.80
CA ARG A 249 14.53 12.14 -3.76
C ARG A 249 14.23 11.69 -2.34
N GLY A 250 13.02 11.22 -2.06
CA GLY A 250 12.62 10.61 -0.78
C GLY A 250 12.82 11.56 0.40
N GLY A 251 11.88 12.47 0.63
CA GLY A 251 12.01 13.46 1.71
C GLY A 251 12.13 12.79 3.07
N GLY A 252 11.24 11.83 3.35
CA GLY A 252 11.31 10.97 4.52
C GLY A 252 12.25 9.79 4.31
N VAL A 253 11.90 8.90 3.38
CA VAL A 253 12.61 7.65 3.11
C VAL A 253 13.02 7.56 1.64
N TYR A 254 14.26 7.18 1.38
CA TYR A 254 14.76 6.82 0.05
C TYR A 254 15.45 5.46 0.09
N ILE A 255 15.08 4.56 -0.82
CA ILE A 255 15.78 3.29 -1.05
C ILE A 255 16.06 3.10 -2.54
N ASP A 256 17.26 2.66 -2.90
CA ASP A 256 17.65 2.39 -4.30
C ASP A 256 18.90 1.50 -4.35
N ASP A 257 19.12 0.76 -5.45
CA ASP A 257 20.29 -0.12 -5.60
C ASP A 257 21.61 0.63 -5.77
N GLY A 258 21.56 1.91 -6.19
CA GLY A 258 22.73 2.71 -6.48
C GLY A 258 23.40 2.28 -7.80
N PHE A 259 23.87 3.26 -8.59
CA PHE A 259 24.37 3.04 -9.96
C PHE A 259 25.47 1.96 -10.06
N GLY A 260 25.10 0.72 -10.42
CA GLY A 260 26.03 -0.38 -10.64
C GLY A 260 25.40 -1.57 -11.36
N SER A 261 26.11 -2.16 -12.33
CA SER A 261 25.61 -3.28 -13.15
C SER A 261 25.59 -4.65 -12.43
N GLU A 262 25.68 -4.66 -11.10
CA GLU A 262 25.67 -5.87 -10.28
C GLU A 262 24.44 -5.81 -9.37
N SER A 263 23.35 -6.48 -9.79
CA SER A 263 22.08 -6.63 -9.07
C SER A 263 22.27 -6.96 -7.59
N ARG A 264 22.30 -5.93 -6.77
CA ARG A 264 22.32 -6.01 -5.31
C ARG A 264 21.30 -5.00 -4.82
N THR A 265 20.05 -5.40 -4.98
CA THR A 265 18.87 -4.59 -4.67
C THR A 265 18.55 -4.71 -3.19
N GLY A 266 18.26 -3.58 -2.53
CA GLY A 266 17.85 -3.56 -1.13
C GLY A 266 16.39 -4.01 -0.96
N SER A 267 15.94 -4.18 0.28
CA SER A 267 14.53 -4.38 0.62
C SER A 267 14.04 -3.35 1.62
N LEU A 268 12.79 -2.93 1.48
CA LEU A 268 12.10 -2.01 2.39
C LEU A 268 10.82 -2.66 2.93
N ARG A 269 10.67 -2.63 4.26
CA ARG A 269 9.42 -2.96 4.94
C ARG A 269 9.06 -1.85 5.91
N ILE A 270 7.87 -1.27 5.75
CA ILE A 270 7.30 -0.27 6.65
C ILE A 270 5.98 -0.78 7.18
N VAL A 271 5.82 -0.82 8.50
CA VAL A 271 4.65 -1.38 9.18
C VAL A 271 4.22 -0.48 10.33
N ASN A 272 2.92 -0.34 10.57
CA ASN A 272 2.35 0.34 11.75
C ASN A 272 2.90 1.76 11.96
N SER A 273 3.32 2.43 10.90
CA SER A 273 4.16 3.63 10.99
C SER A 273 3.46 4.86 10.44
N THR A 274 4.06 6.03 10.66
CA THR A 274 3.60 7.30 10.10
C THR A 274 4.73 7.97 9.32
N ILE A 275 4.45 8.37 8.08
CA ILE A 275 5.36 9.16 7.23
C ILE A 275 4.67 10.49 6.93
N SER A 276 5.12 11.59 7.56
CA SER A 276 4.38 12.84 7.47
C SER A 276 5.17 14.14 7.34
N GLY A 277 4.63 15.12 6.61
CA GLY A 277 5.23 16.45 6.53
C GLY A 277 6.61 16.50 5.85
N ASN A 278 7.00 15.45 5.13
CA ASN A 278 8.31 15.37 4.48
C ASN A 278 8.28 16.06 3.10
N THR A 279 9.44 16.54 2.65
CA THR A 279 9.56 17.30 1.40
C THR A 279 10.75 16.84 0.56
N ALA A 280 10.52 16.59 -0.73
CA ALA A 280 11.56 16.36 -1.74
C ALA A 280 11.01 16.66 -3.15
N PRO A 281 11.84 16.90 -4.18
CA PRO A 281 11.34 16.98 -5.56
C PRO A 281 10.64 15.70 -6.04
N SER A 282 11.07 14.51 -5.61
CA SER A 282 10.49 13.23 -6.02
C SER A 282 10.26 12.34 -4.79
N GLY A 283 9.02 11.91 -4.56
CA GLY A 283 8.65 11.10 -3.39
C GLY A 283 8.76 11.90 -2.10
N GLY A 284 7.74 12.71 -1.78
CA GLY A 284 7.80 13.63 -0.64
C GLY A 284 7.96 12.88 0.67
N GLY A 285 7.11 11.89 0.89
CA GLY A 285 7.23 10.94 2.00
C GLY A 285 8.29 9.89 1.72
N LEU A 286 8.12 9.17 0.61
CA LEU A 286 8.93 8.02 0.26
C LEU A 286 9.25 7.97 -1.23
N LEU A 287 10.47 7.57 -1.57
CA LEU A 287 10.82 7.09 -2.91
C LEU A 287 11.48 5.72 -2.83
N SER A 288 10.93 4.75 -3.54
CA SER A 288 11.54 3.43 -3.75
C SER A 288 12.04 3.35 -5.18
N GLY A 289 13.32 3.05 -5.36
CA GLY A 289 13.96 2.76 -6.64
C GLY A 289 13.96 1.27 -6.95
N THR A 290 15.06 0.78 -7.54
CA THR A 290 15.23 -0.64 -7.87
C THR A 290 15.48 -1.45 -6.58
N VAL A 291 14.55 -2.32 -6.21
CA VAL A 291 14.58 -3.10 -4.96
C VAL A 291 14.17 -4.56 -5.18
N GLU A 292 14.57 -5.45 -4.26
CA GLU A 292 14.10 -6.84 -4.25
C GLU A 292 12.66 -6.92 -3.74
N SER A 293 12.31 -6.09 -2.76
CA SER A 293 10.95 -5.98 -2.26
C SER A 293 10.74 -4.63 -1.58
N SER A 294 9.56 -4.05 -1.78
CA SER A 294 9.09 -2.86 -1.07
C SER A 294 7.66 -3.09 -0.61
N THR A 295 7.47 -3.16 0.71
CA THR A 295 6.16 -3.38 1.34
C THR A 295 5.85 -2.27 2.33
N ILE A 296 4.63 -1.75 2.25
CA ILE A 296 4.08 -0.76 3.17
C ILE A 296 2.75 -1.30 3.68
N GLU A 297 2.61 -1.44 4.99
CA GLU A 297 1.48 -2.10 5.63
C GLU A 297 1.02 -1.31 6.85
N ASN A 298 -0.30 -1.17 7.08
CA ASN A 298 -0.85 -0.52 8.28
C ASN A 298 -0.23 0.87 8.56
N THR A 299 0.07 1.63 7.50
CA THR A 299 0.88 2.85 7.59
C THR A 299 0.09 4.07 7.13
N VAL A 300 0.32 5.20 7.81
CA VAL A 300 -0.26 6.50 7.43
C VAL A 300 0.80 7.34 6.71
N ILE A 301 0.52 7.75 5.48
CA ILE A 301 1.38 8.62 4.67
C ILE A 301 0.62 9.92 4.41
N GLU A 302 1.00 11.00 5.09
CA GLU A 302 0.23 12.24 5.02
C GLU A 302 0.99 13.56 5.04
N ASN A 303 0.39 14.60 4.46
CA ASN A 303 0.94 15.96 4.48
C ASN A 303 2.34 16.08 3.84
N ASN A 304 2.73 15.13 3.00
CA ASN A 304 4.03 15.16 2.33
C ASN A 304 3.91 15.97 1.03
N THR A 305 5.03 16.59 0.61
CA THR A 305 5.06 17.46 -0.57
C THR A 305 6.18 17.09 -1.52
N ALA A 306 5.85 16.91 -2.80
CA ALA A 306 6.83 16.74 -3.88
C ALA A 306 6.47 17.40 -5.19
N ASP A 307 7.34 17.28 -6.19
CA ASP A 307 6.96 17.57 -7.57
C ASP A 307 6.32 16.34 -8.23
N PHE A 308 6.75 15.12 -7.90
CA PHE A 308 6.10 13.86 -8.30
C PHE A 308 5.94 12.94 -7.10
N GLY A 309 4.76 12.33 -6.94
CA GLY A 309 4.50 11.41 -5.84
C GLY A 309 4.54 12.14 -4.49
N GLY A 310 3.51 12.95 -4.21
CA GLY A 310 3.48 13.78 -3.00
C GLY A 310 3.72 12.95 -1.74
N GLY A 311 3.03 11.81 -1.62
CA GLY A 311 3.27 10.80 -0.59
C GLY A 311 4.37 9.82 -1.00
N VAL A 312 4.13 9.07 -2.08
CA VAL A 312 4.99 7.98 -2.54
C VAL A 312 5.37 8.17 -4.00
N PHE A 313 6.64 7.96 -4.32
CA PHE A 313 7.09 7.69 -5.67
C PHE A 313 7.67 6.27 -5.73
N ASN A 314 6.97 5.39 -6.45
CA ASN A 314 7.50 4.09 -6.85
C ASN A 314 8.23 4.22 -8.21
N ALA A 315 9.57 4.22 -8.16
CA ALA A 315 10.45 4.44 -9.31
C ALA A 315 11.09 3.11 -9.75
N GLY A 316 10.81 2.68 -10.97
CA GLY A 316 11.25 1.38 -11.48
C GLY A 316 12.62 1.34 -12.15
N GLY A 317 13.21 0.15 -12.13
CA GLY A 317 14.46 -0.19 -12.82
C GLY A 317 14.41 -1.58 -13.46
N TYR A 318 15.47 -1.96 -14.18
CA TYR A 318 15.55 -3.31 -14.76
C TYR A 318 15.45 -4.38 -13.65
N GLN A 319 14.42 -5.23 -13.70
CA GLN A 319 14.21 -6.38 -12.78
C GLN A 319 13.71 -6.03 -11.36
N SER A 320 13.07 -4.88 -11.17
CA SER A 320 12.36 -4.57 -9.93
C SER A 320 11.12 -5.46 -9.77
N ASN A 321 10.79 -5.80 -8.51
CA ASN A 321 9.51 -6.43 -8.16
C ASN A 321 8.45 -5.38 -7.88
N ASP A 322 7.17 -5.77 -7.97
CA ASP A 322 6.07 -4.87 -7.64
C ASP A 322 6.21 -4.33 -6.19
N MET A 323 6.04 -3.02 -6.02
CA MET A 323 5.76 -2.45 -4.70
C MET A 323 4.37 -2.89 -4.25
N VAL A 324 4.22 -3.16 -2.95
CA VAL A 324 2.94 -3.53 -2.34
C VAL A 324 2.59 -2.55 -1.22
N ILE A 325 1.40 -1.94 -1.30
CA ILE A 325 0.83 -1.08 -0.25
C ILE A 325 -0.50 -1.68 0.20
N GLU A 326 -0.62 -2.00 1.48
CA GLU A 326 -1.79 -2.69 2.03
C GLU A 326 -2.27 -2.08 3.35
N ASN A 327 -3.58 -2.11 3.58
CA ASN A 327 -4.20 -1.70 4.85
C ASN A 327 -3.76 -0.29 5.32
N SER A 328 -3.53 0.62 4.38
CA SER A 328 -2.84 1.88 4.65
C SER A 328 -3.73 3.10 4.38
N THR A 329 -3.29 4.26 4.83
CA THR A 329 -3.95 5.54 4.53
C THR A 329 -2.97 6.51 3.89
N ILE A 330 -3.31 7.04 2.72
CA ILE A 330 -2.50 8.00 1.97
C ILE A 330 -3.35 9.25 1.77
N GLN A 331 -3.04 10.32 2.52
CA GLN A 331 -3.92 11.49 2.54
C GLN A 331 -3.22 12.84 2.65
N ASN A 332 -3.87 13.90 2.16
CA ASN A 332 -3.38 15.28 2.26
C ASN A 332 -1.97 15.49 1.66
N ASN A 333 -1.54 14.62 0.74
CA ASN A 333 -0.25 14.78 0.08
C ASN A 333 -0.38 15.68 -1.15
N ILE A 334 0.70 16.39 -1.48
CA ILE A 334 0.70 17.42 -2.53
C ILE A 334 1.83 17.15 -3.53
N ALA A 335 1.49 17.00 -4.81
CA ALA A 335 2.42 16.98 -5.94
C ALA A 335 2.30 18.27 -6.78
N ARG A 336 3.44 18.88 -7.14
CA ARG A 336 3.46 20.04 -8.07
C ARG A 336 3.37 19.66 -9.55
N GLY A 337 3.63 18.41 -9.88
CA GLY A 337 3.30 17.72 -11.11
C GLY A 337 2.27 16.65 -10.76
N ASP A 338 2.64 15.40 -10.96
CA ASP A 338 1.70 14.28 -11.03
C ASP A 338 1.75 13.35 -9.79
N GLY A 339 0.67 12.62 -9.56
CA GLY A 339 0.56 11.66 -8.46
C GLY A 339 0.52 12.33 -7.09
N GLY A 340 -0.58 12.99 -6.77
CA GLY A 340 -0.73 13.75 -5.52
C GLY A 340 -0.48 12.88 -4.29
N GLY A 341 -1.08 11.70 -4.25
CA GLY A 341 -0.79 10.65 -3.27
C GLY A 341 0.39 9.81 -3.70
N ILE A 342 0.27 9.15 -4.85
CA ILE A 342 1.25 8.21 -5.38
C ILE A 342 1.54 8.51 -6.85
N PHE A 343 2.82 8.49 -7.23
CA PHE A 343 3.26 8.39 -8.61
C PHE A 343 4.02 7.07 -8.79
N SER A 344 3.72 6.30 -9.84
CA SER A 344 4.37 5.01 -10.11
C SER A 344 4.71 4.87 -11.58
N ASP A 345 5.98 4.69 -11.91
CA ASP A 345 6.42 4.28 -13.26
C ASP A 345 6.85 2.80 -13.32
N ASP A 346 6.61 2.06 -12.24
CA ASP A 346 6.86 0.63 -12.09
C ASP A 346 5.61 -0.15 -11.65
N GLY A 347 5.75 -1.46 -11.49
CA GLY A 347 4.75 -2.32 -10.89
C GLY A 347 4.37 -1.89 -9.48
N LEU A 348 3.07 -1.68 -9.25
CA LEU A 348 2.51 -1.30 -7.96
C LEU A 348 1.20 -2.05 -7.72
N ILE A 349 1.05 -2.59 -6.52
CA ILE A 349 -0.19 -3.19 -6.06
C ILE A 349 -0.66 -2.48 -4.79
N ILE A 350 -1.91 -2.04 -4.81
CA ILE A 350 -2.58 -1.40 -3.69
C ILE A 350 -3.77 -2.26 -3.26
N ARG A 351 -3.89 -2.58 -1.98
CA ARG A 351 -5.05 -3.30 -1.41
C ARG A 351 -5.54 -2.66 -0.13
N ASP A 352 -6.85 -2.72 0.13
CA ASP A 352 -7.43 -2.35 1.41
C ASP A 352 -6.98 -0.96 1.91
N THR A 353 -6.74 -0.03 0.99
CA THR A 353 -6.08 1.23 1.27
C THR A 353 -7.01 2.40 1.00
N ASN A 354 -6.99 3.39 1.89
CA ASN A 354 -7.70 4.65 1.69
C ASN A 354 -6.74 5.70 1.10
N ILE A 355 -7.04 6.18 -0.12
CA ILE A 355 -6.30 7.21 -0.83
C ILE A 355 -7.22 8.42 -0.93
N SER A 356 -7.02 9.42 -0.06
CA SER A 356 -7.98 10.50 0.05
C SER A 356 -7.40 11.90 0.22
N VAL A 357 -8.07 12.91 -0.35
CA VAL A 357 -7.71 14.33 -0.15
C VAL A 357 -6.27 14.66 -0.61
N ASN A 358 -5.75 13.91 -1.59
CA ASN A 358 -4.46 14.22 -2.19
C ASN A 358 -4.64 15.19 -3.36
N THR A 359 -3.61 15.98 -3.66
CA THR A 359 -3.66 17.02 -4.70
C THR A 359 -2.46 16.95 -5.62
N ALA A 360 -2.70 16.84 -6.92
CA ALA A 360 -1.72 17.02 -7.99
C ALA A 360 -2.04 18.30 -8.77
N ASN A 361 -1.02 19.07 -9.17
CA ASN A 361 -1.23 20.16 -10.14
C ASN A 361 -1.26 19.64 -11.59
N GLY A 362 -0.65 18.48 -11.83
CA GLY A 362 -0.77 17.72 -13.07
C GLY A 362 -1.80 16.61 -12.91
N ASP A 363 -1.45 15.40 -13.33
CA ASP A 363 -2.36 14.27 -13.45
C ASP A 363 -2.39 13.39 -12.18
N GLY A 364 -3.45 12.58 -12.01
CA GLY A 364 -3.56 11.59 -10.93
C GLY A 364 -3.55 12.20 -9.54
N GLY A 365 -4.65 12.85 -9.15
CA GLY A 365 -4.75 13.51 -7.85
C GLY A 365 -4.51 12.56 -6.68
N GLY A 366 -5.03 11.33 -6.77
CA GLY A 366 -4.72 10.23 -5.87
C GLY A 366 -3.52 9.42 -6.34
N VAL A 367 -3.64 8.78 -7.50
CA VAL A 367 -2.59 7.92 -8.10
C VAL A 367 -2.40 8.26 -9.56
N ASP A 368 -1.15 8.40 -9.98
CA ASP A 368 -0.74 8.37 -11.38
C ASP A 368 0.15 7.14 -11.64
N GLY A 369 -0.26 6.32 -12.60
CA GLY A 369 0.44 5.12 -13.03
C GLY A 369 1.37 5.27 -14.24
N ASP A 370 1.42 6.43 -14.92
CA ASP A 370 2.27 6.70 -16.11
C ASP A 370 2.47 5.48 -17.05
N LEU A 371 3.61 4.78 -16.90
CA LEU A 371 3.94 3.57 -17.66
C LEU A 371 4.05 2.30 -16.79
N GLY A 372 3.79 2.43 -15.49
CA GLY A 372 3.79 1.36 -14.50
C GLY A 372 2.63 0.38 -14.68
N ASN A 373 2.78 -0.82 -14.09
CA ASN A 373 1.70 -1.80 -14.01
C ASN A 373 0.97 -1.65 -12.67
N VAL A 374 0.09 -0.66 -12.56
CA VAL A 374 -0.61 -0.30 -11.32
C VAL A 374 -1.94 -1.04 -11.22
N ARG A 375 -2.15 -1.71 -10.08
CA ARG A 375 -3.35 -2.49 -9.79
C ARG A 375 -3.88 -2.15 -8.40
N ILE A 376 -5.17 -1.84 -8.32
CA ILE A 376 -5.85 -1.40 -7.10
C ILE A 376 -7.00 -2.36 -6.80
N PHE A 377 -7.03 -2.87 -5.58
CA PHE A 377 -8.02 -3.83 -5.10
C PHE A 377 -8.65 -3.33 -3.80
N ASP A 378 -9.97 -3.51 -3.67
CA ASP A 378 -10.69 -3.45 -2.40
C ASP A 378 -10.39 -2.17 -1.60
N SER A 379 -10.25 -1.05 -2.32
CA SER A 379 -9.71 0.21 -1.79
C SER A 379 -10.72 1.35 -1.91
N THR A 380 -10.41 2.49 -1.27
CA THR A 380 -11.18 3.73 -1.42
C THR A 380 -10.29 4.82 -1.99
N VAL A 381 -10.76 5.49 -3.05
CA VAL A 381 -10.11 6.65 -3.67
C VAL A 381 -11.08 7.82 -3.61
N ASP A 382 -10.93 8.68 -2.60
CA ASP A 382 -11.94 9.70 -2.28
C ASP A 382 -11.41 11.14 -2.22
N SER A 383 -12.16 12.09 -2.78
CA SER A 383 -11.89 13.52 -2.59
C SER A 383 -10.49 13.98 -3.04
N ASN A 384 -9.86 13.28 -3.98
CA ASN A 384 -8.58 13.70 -4.55
C ASN A 384 -8.78 14.73 -5.68
N SER A 385 -7.76 15.55 -5.94
CA SER A 385 -7.83 16.62 -6.93
C SER A 385 -6.62 16.64 -7.87
N ALA A 386 -6.88 16.76 -9.16
CA ALA A 386 -5.87 16.95 -10.21
C ALA A 386 -6.09 18.29 -10.94
N GLY A 387 -5.00 18.99 -11.25
CA GLY A 387 -5.02 20.15 -12.16
C GLY A 387 -4.96 19.75 -13.65
N GLY A 388 -4.58 18.51 -13.93
CA GLY A 388 -4.70 17.81 -15.20
C GLY A 388 -5.81 16.78 -15.16
N ASN A 389 -5.54 15.59 -15.68
CA ASN A 389 -6.48 14.47 -15.80
C ASN A 389 -6.50 13.58 -14.56
N GLY A 390 -7.52 12.73 -14.44
CA GLY A 390 -7.54 11.66 -13.45
C GLY A 390 -7.60 12.22 -12.03
N GLY A 391 -8.70 12.88 -11.68
CA GLY A 391 -8.83 13.53 -10.37
C GLY A 391 -8.55 12.58 -9.21
N GLY A 392 -9.00 11.32 -9.34
CA GLY A 392 -8.61 10.22 -8.48
C GLY A 392 -7.43 9.45 -9.06
N LEU A 393 -7.60 8.90 -10.26
CA LEU A 393 -6.71 7.90 -10.85
C LEU A 393 -6.36 8.24 -12.31
N GLU A 394 -5.07 8.22 -12.63
CA GLU A 394 -4.55 8.27 -14.01
C GLU A 394 -3.79 6.98 -14.35
N ASP A 395 -4.01 6.44 -15.56
CA ASP A 395 -3.23 5.33 -16.15
C ASP A 395 -3.14 4.04 -15.29
N ILE A 396 -4.29 3.60 -14.75
CA ILE A 396 -4.40 2.38 -13.94
C ILE A 396 -4.82 1.17 -14.78
N ASN A 397 -4.10 0.04 -14.61
CA ASN A 397 -4.35 -1.18 -15.40
C ASN A 397 -5.51 -2.02 -14.87
N ILE A 398 -5.64 -2.16 -13.54
CA ILE A 398 -6.72 -2.94 -12.92
C ILE A 398 -7.26 -2.19 -11.71
N ILE A 399 -8.58 -2.09 -11.66
CA ILE A 399 -9.34 -1.58 -10.52
C ILE A 399 -10.40 -2.64 -10.19
N ARG A 400 -10.40 -3.14 -8.96
CA ARG A 400 -11.39 -4.12 -8.51
C ARG A 400 -11.86 -3.82 -7.10
N GLY A 401 -13.13 -4.06 -6.80
CA GLY A 401 -13.65 -3.90 -5.42
C GLY A 401 -13.54 -2.47 -4.89
N THR A 402 -13.29 -1.48 -5.74
CA THR A 402 -12.81 -0.16 -5.31
C THR A 402 -13.93 0.86 -5.38
N THR A 403 -14.04 1.69 -4.34
CA THR A 403 -14.91 2.88 -4.34
C THR A 403 -14.10 4.10 -4.76
N ILE A 404 -14.50 4.76 -5.85
CA ILE A 404 -13.85 5.95 -6.40
C ILE A 404 -14.86 7.08 -6.35
N SER A 405 -14.69 8.00 -5.39
CA SER A 405 -15.70 9.00 -5.12
C SER A 405 -15.19 10.42 -4.91
N ASN A 406 -16.03 11.39 -5.26
CA ASN A 406 -15.81 12.81 -4.96
C ASN A 406 -14.47 13.39 -5.49
N ASN A 407 -13.82 12.72 -6.43
CA ASN A 407 -12.57 13.20 -6.99
C ASN A 407 -12.83 14.27 -8.05
N SER A 408 -11.87 15.18 -8.24
CA SER A 408 -12.00 16.35 -9.11
C SER A 408 -10.81 16.51 -10.05
N ALA A 409 -11.07 16.72 -11.34
CA ALA A 409 -10.05 17.09 -12.32
C ALA A 409 -10.35 18.45 -12.95
N VAL A 410 -9.32 19.20 -13.33
CA VAL A 410 -9.48 20.36 -14.22
C VAL A 410 -9.39 19.94 -15.69
N GLY A 411 -8.63 18.88 -15.99
CA GLY A 411 -8.55 18.22 -17.29
C GLY A 411 -9.71 17.28 -17.53
N ASP A 412 -9.45 16.04 -17.94
CA ASP A 412 -10.46 15.01 -18.20
C ASP A 412 -10.45 13.92 -17.11
N GLY A 413 -11.52 13.14 -16.97
CA GLY A 413 -11.56 12.00 -16.04
C GLY A 413 -11.61 12.43 -14.57
N GLY A 414 -12.77 12.91 -14.11
CA GLY A 414 -12.90 13.37 -12.72
C GLY A 414 -12.57 12.29 -11.69
N GLY A 415 -13.03 11.07 -11.93
CA GLY A 415 -12.65 9.89 -11.15
C GLY A 415 -11.41 9.21 -11.72
N ILE A 416 -11.53 8.74 -12.96
CA ILE A 416 -10.49 8.00 -13.68
C ILE A 416 -10.26 8.62 -15.05
N SER A 417 -9.00 8.78 -15.44
CA SER A 417 -8.61 8.89 -16.84
C SER A 417 -7.59 7.79 -17.16
N SER A 418 -7.85 7.02 -18.22
CA SER A 418 -6.93 5.94 -18.64
C SER A 418 -7.18 5.51 -20.09
N GLY A 419 -6.10 5.16 -20.79
CA GLY A 419 -6.17 4.50 -22.10
C GLY A 419 -6.39 2.98 -22.02
N ILE A 420 -5.97 2.31 -20.94
CA ILE A 420 -6.08 0.84 -20.79
C ILE A 420 -6.45 0.53 -19.35
N GLY A 421 -7.53 -0.22 -19.14
CA GLY A 421 -7.86 -0.68 -17.81
C GLY A 421 -8.99 -1.68 -17.74
N VAL A 422 -8.98 -2.48 -16.69
CA VAL A 422 -10.06 -3.41 -16.35
C VAL A 422 -10.65 -2.96 -15.02
N ILE A 423 -11.94 -2.61 -15.03
CA ILE A 423 -12.68 -2.10 -13.86
C ILE A 423 -13.76 -3.12 -13.51
N LEU A 424 -13.63 -3.76 -12.35
CA LEU A 424 -14.56 -4.79 -11.88
C LEU A 424 -15.11 -4.45 -10.51
N ASP A 425 -16.34 -4.89 -10.24
CA ASP A 425 -16.90 -4.92 -8.89
C ASP A 425 -16.69 -3.59 -8.13
N SER A 426 -16.85 -2.45 -8.80
CA SER A 426 -16.42 -1.14 -8.30
C SER A 426 -17.55 -0.12 -8.34
N THR A 427 -17.46 0.93 -7.52
CA THR A 427 -18.42 2.04 -7.53
C THR A 427 -17.70 3.36 -7.80
N ILE A 428 -18.09 4.03 -8.88
CA ILE A 428 -17.52 5.30 -9.33
C ILE A 428 -18.60 6.37 -9.18
N SER A 429 -18.47 7.25 -8.19
CA SER A 429 -19.57 8.16 -7.87
C SER A 429 -19.20 9.56 -7.38
N GLY A 430 -20.01 10.55 -7.73
CA GLY A 430 -19.81 11.93 -7.26
C GLY A 430 -18.53 12.60 -7.78
N ASN A 431 -17.83 12.02 -8.76
CA ASN A 431 -16.61 12.58 -9.31
C ASN A 431 -16.95 13.71 -10.30
N SER A 432 -16.06 14.70 -10.42
CA SER A 432 -16.32 15.89 -11.22
C SER A 432 -15.13 16.31 -12.08
N THR A 433 -15.39 16.91 -13.24
CA THR A 433 -14.34 17.47 -14.06
C THR A 433 -14.75 18.73 -14.82
N ASP A 434 -13.78 19.62 -15.06
CA ASP A 434 -13.93 20.78 -15.95
C ASP A 434 -13.82 20.42 -17.44
N GLY A 435 -13.27 19.26 -17.78
CA GLY A 435 -13.27 18.69 -19.13
C GLY A 435 -14.39 17.66 -19.32
N SER A 436 -14.02 16.49 -19.84
CA SER A 436 -14.91 15.37 -20.19
C SER A 436 -14.70 14.14 -19.32
N GLY A 437 -15.70 13.27 -19.23
CA GLY A 437 -15.61 12.02 -18.47
C GLY A 437 -15.64 12.26 -16.96
N GLY A 438 -16.77 12.73 -16.43
CA GLY A 438 -16.89 13.05 -15.01
C GLY A 438 -16.53 11.87 -14.11
N GLY A 439 -17.00 10.67 -14.45
CA GLY A 439 -16.58 9.42 -13.82
C GLY A 439 -15.31 8.86 -14.46
N ILE A 440 -15.38 8.57 -15.76
CA ILE A 440 -14.33 7.91 -16.53
C ILE A 440 -14.09 8.67 -17.84
N PHE A 441 -12.84 8.97 -18.12
CA PHE A 441 -12.39 9.38 -19.45
C PHE A 441 -11.48 8.30 -20.06
N THR A 442 -11.70 7.96 -21.32
CA THR A 442 -10.81 7.07 -22.07
C THR A 442 -10.49 7.63 -23.44
N ALA A 443 -9.21 7.61 -23.81
CA ALA A 443 -8.74 8.12 -25.09
C ALA A 443 -7.84 7.11 -25.82
N GLY A 444 -7.95 7.07 -27.15
CA GLY A 444 -7.11 6.24 -28.02
C GLY A 444 -5.73 6.84 -28.29
N GLY A 445 -4.69 6.01 -28.23
CA GLY A 445 -3.33 6.39 -28.61
C GLY A 445 -3.17 6.49 -30.14
N LEU A 446 -2.19 7.27 -30.59
CA LEU A 446 -1.90 7.45 -32.03
C LEU A 446 -1.50 6.15 -32.76
N PHE A 447 -1.14 5.09 -32.04
CA PHE A 447 -0.56 3.86 -32.60
C PHE A 447 -0.95 2.54 -31.90
N GLN A 448 -1.83 2.55 -30.89
CA GLN A 448 -2.25 1.36 -30.14
C GLN A 448 -3.77 1.36 -29.88
N TYR A 449 -4.35 0.17 -29.78
CA TYR A 449 -5.73 -0.03 -29.36
C TYR A 449 -5.79 0.02 -27.85
N TYR A 450 -6.83 0.64 -27.34
CA TYR A 450 -6.99 1.01 -25.95
C TYR A 450 -8.44 0.72 -25.57
N VAL A 451 -8.68 -0.48 -25.03
CA VAL A 451 -10.04 -0.91 -24.65
C VAL A 451 -10.14 -0.99 -23.13
N THR A 452 -11.08 -0.23 -22.58
CA THR A 452 -11.46 -0.32 -21.17
C THR A 452 -12.58 -1.37 -21.00
N ALA A 453 -12.31 -2.38 -20.18
CA ALA A 453 -13.31 -3.37 -19.78
C ALA A 453 -13.96 -2.90 -18.48
N ILE A 454 -15.29 -2.84 -18.44
CA ILE A 454 -16.04 -2.47 -17.24
C ILE A 454 -17.05 -3.56 -16.95
N ALA A 455 -17.00 -4.16 -15.76
CA ALA A 455 -17.97 -5.18 -15.37
C ALA A 455 -18.42 -5.03 -13.93
N ASN A 456 -19.65 -5.46 -13.63
CA ASN A 456 -20.21 -5.44 -12.27
C ASN A 456 -20.02 -4.09 -11.55
N THR A 457 -20.13 -2.98 -12.28
CA THR A 457 -19.71 -1.66 -11.78
C THR A 457 -20.88 -0.69 -11.81
N THR A 458 -20.98 0.14 -10.78
CA THR A 458 -21.93 1.26 -10.71
C THR A 458 -21.19 2.57 -11.02
N ILE A 459 -21.72 3.36 -11.96
CA ILE A 459 -21.19 4.67 -12.33
C ILE A 459 -22.31 5.70 -12.14
N SER A 460 -22.22 6.54 -11.10
CA SER A 460 -23.34 7.39 -10.74
C SER A 460 -23.03 8.72 -10.08
N GLY A 461 -23.83 9.75 -10.38
CA GLY A 461 -23.67 11.04 -9.71
C GLY A 461 -22.44 11.81 -10.16
N ASN A 462 -21.76 11.39 -11.23
CA ASN A 462 -20.58 12.06 -11.73
C ASN A 462 -20.95 13.21 -12.67
N SER A 463 -20.10 14.24 -12.77
CA SER A 463 -20.38 15.44 -13.57
C SER A 463 -19.20 15.91 -14.42
N ALA A 464 -19.48 16.28 -15.67
CA ALA A 464 -18.52 16.92 -16.57
C ALA A 464 -19.05 18.29 -17.01
N LYS A 465 -18.17 19.29 -17.22
CA LYS A 465 -18.56 20.55 -17.88
C LYS A 465 -18.67 20.38 -19.40
N GLU A 466 -17.94 19.44 -19.98
CA GLU A 466 -18.03 19.10 -21.39
C GLU A 466 -18.84 17.80 -21.57
N TYR A 467 -18.22 16.74 -22.10
CA TYR A 467 -18.92 15.53 -22.53
C TYR A 467 -18.86 14.41 -21.49
N GLY A 468 -19.83 13.50 -21.53
CA GLY A 468 -19.71 12.23 -20.80
C GLY A 468 -19.70 12.42 -19.29
N GLY A 469 -20.83 12.79 -18.68
CA GLY A 469 -20.89 12.94 -17.22
C GLY A 469 -20.45 11.66 -16.49
N GLY A 470 -20.87 10.50 -17.00
CA GLY A 470 -20.43 9.19 -16.52
C GLY A 470 -19.15 8.74 -17.22
N ILE A 471 -19.23 8.54 -18.54
CA ILE A 471 -18.12 8.03 -19.36
C ILE A 471 -17.97 8.91 -20.61
N ASP A 472 -16.76 9.35 -20.90
CA ASP A 472 -16.39 9.89 -22.22
C ASP A 472 -15.38 8.99 -22.93
N ILE A 473 -15.58 8.78 -24.23
CA ILE A 473 -14.77 7.91 -25.08
C ILE A 473 -14.25 8.74 -26.24
N VAL A 474 -12.95 8.99 -26.30
CA VAL A 474 -12.30 9.67 -27.43
C VAL A 474 -11.55 8.65 -28.29
N GLY A 475 -12.05 8.38 -29.49
CA GLY A 475 -11.36 7.50 -30.43
C GLY A 475 -10.08 8.09 -31.01
N GLY A 476 -9.37 7.32 -31.85
CA GLY A 476 -8.07 7.71 -32.39
C GLY A 476 -8.10 8.89 -33.38
N LEU A 477 -7.02 9.66 -33.43
CA LEU A 477 -6.79 10.71 -34.43
C LEU A 477 -6.22 10.13 -35.74
N ASP A 478 -6.96 10.27 -36.86
CA ASP A 478 -6.41 9.88 -38.17
C ASP A 478 -5.37 10.92 -38.62
N SER A 479 -4.08 10.56 -38.51
CA SER A 479 -2.97 11.37 -39.02
C SER A 479 -2.61 11.07 -40.49
N PHE A 480 -3.31 10.16 -41.18
CA PHE A 480 -3.02 9.82 -42.59
C PHE A 480 -3.71 10.75 -43.60
N ILE A 481 -3.25 12.01 -43.66
CA ILE A 481 -3.60 12.90 -44.77
C ILE A 481 -2.87 12.42 -46.06
N GLY A 482 -3.51 11.53 -46.84
CA GLY A 482 -3.16 11.39 -48.27
C GLY A 482 -3.22 10.01 -48.92
N THR A 483 -3.49 8.93 -48.19
CA THR A 483 -3.75 7.61 -48.81
C THR A 483 -4.88 6.93 -48.08
N GLU A 484 -6.05 6.78 -48.74
CA GLU A 484 -7.15 5.94 -48.28
C GLU A 484 -6.59 4.58 -47.82
N PRO A 485 -6.65 4.24 -46.52
CA PRO A 485 -6.27 2.92 -46.06
C PRO A 485 -7.16 1.90 -46.77
N SER A 486 -6.62 0.74 -47.15
CA SER A 486 -7.44 -0.29 -47.77
C SER A 486 -8.60 -0.69 -46.84
N PRO A 487 -9.78 -1.07 -47.36
CA PRO A 487 -10.98 -1.36 -46.55
C PRO A 487 -10.82 -2.40 -45.43
N GLY A 488 -9.69 -3.11 -45.34
CA GLY A 488 -9.38 -4.04 -44.24
C GLY A 488 -8.28 -3.54 -43.28
N THR A 489 -7.84 -2.29 -43.37
CA THR A 489 -6.86 -1.66 -42.46
C THR A 489 -7.49 -0.53 -41.63
N ARG A 490 -8.79 -0.26 -41.85
CA ARG A 490 -9.56 0.78 -41.16
C ARG A 490 -10.15 0.33 -39.82
N GLU A 491 -10.08 -0.97 -39.51
CA GLU A 491 -10.59 -1.53 -38.25
C GLU A 491 -9.58 -1.42 -37.09
N LEU A 492 -8.37 -0.88 -37.32
CA LEU A 492 -7.21 -1.22 -36.49
C LEU A 492 -6.67 -0.12 -35.52
N PHE A 493 -7.39 0.97 -35.21
CA PHE A 493 -6.77 2.12 -34.49
C PHE A 493 -7.66 2.88 -33.48
N ASN A 494 -8.67 2.25 -32.85
CA ASN A 494 -9.62 3.00 -32.01
C ASN A 494 -9.61 2.56 -30.54
N ALA A 495 -9.71 3.53 -29.62
CA ALA A 495 -10.11 3.27 -28.24
C ALA A 495 -11.55 2.76 -28.15
N GLY A 496 -11.92 2.16 -27.01
CA GLY A 496 -13.29 1.80 -26.77
C GLY A 496 -13.59 1.28 -25.37
N VAL A 497 -14.88 1.11 -25.11
CA VAL A 497 -15.42 0.57 -23.86
C VAL A 497 -16.23 -0.68 -24.16
N VAL A 498 -15.99 -1.72 -23.36
CA VAL A 498 -16.84 -2.90 -23.28
C VAL A 498 -17.40 -2.94 -21.87
N ALA A 499 -18.71 -2.70 -21.75
CA ALA A 499 -19.38 -2.59 -20.46
C ALA A 499 -20.46 -3.68 -20.30
N THR A 500 -20.24 -4.56 -19.32
CA THR A 500 -21.05 -5.76 -19.09
C THR A 500 -21.60 -5.77 -17.67
N ASN A 501 -22.91 -5.89 -17.48
CA ASN A 501 -23.51 -5.85 -16.15
C ASN A 501 -23.14 -4.56 -15.38
N VAL A 502 -23.29 -3.41 -16.04
CA VAL A 502 -22.96 -2.08 -15.48
C VAL A 502 -24.24 -1.28 -15.27
N THR A 503 -24.29 -0.47 -14.21
CA THR A 503 -25.37 0.49 -13.95
C THR A 503 -24.84 1.92 -14.08
N ILE A 504 -25.32 2.67 -15.08
CA ILE A 504 -24.92 4.06 -15.35
C ILE A 504 -26.14 4.98 -15.19
N THR A 505 -26.17 5.75 -14.11
CA THR A 505 -27.34 6.57 -13.72
C THR A 505 -26.95 7.83 -12.99
N ASN A 506 -27.78 8.88 -13.04
CA ASN A 506 -27.60 10.14 -12.33
C ASN A 506 -26.30 10.90 -12.67
N ASN A 507 -25.69 10.66 -13.82
CA ASN A 507 -24.52 11.41 -14.27
C ASN A 507 -24.93 12.65 -15.08
N LEU A 508 -24.13 13.71 -15.05
CA LEU A 508 -24.45 15.03 -15.62
C LEU A 508 -23.37 15.50 -16.62
N ALA A 509 -23.76 15.78 -17.86
CA ALA A 509 -22.94 16.52 -18.83
C ALA A 509 -23.38 17.99 -18.93
N ASP A 510 -22.56 18.84 -19.56
CA ASP A 510 -22.75 20.30 -19.67
C ASP A 510 -23.03 20.97 -18.30
N SER A 511 -22.28 20.60 -17.25
CA SER A 511 -22.58 21.09 -15.89
C SER A 511 -22.38 22.60 -15.69
N ASP A 512 -21.66 23.28 -16.60
CA ASP A 512 -21.55 24.74 -16.62
C ASP A 512 -22.63 25.43 -17.47
N ASN A 513 -23.49 24.64 -18.13
CA ASN A 513 -24.62 25.07 -18.95
C ASN A 513 -24.17 26.08 -20.01
N ASN A 514 -23.03 25.84 -20.64
CA ASN A 514 -22.52 26.69 -21.70
C ASN A 514 -23.09 26.26 -23.08
N GLY A 515 -23.58 25.02 -23.18
CA GLY A 515 -24.18 24.43 -24.37
C GLY A 515 -23.22 23.66 -25.29
N SER A 516 -22.05 23.25 -24.82
CA SER A 516 -21.10 22.45 -25.62
C SER A 516 -20.96 21.00 -25.17
N GLY A 517 -21.55 20.61 -24.04
CA GLY A 517 -21.52 19.25 -23.51
C GLY A 517 -22.69 18.39 -24.01
N ASP A 518 -22.48 17.07 -24.04
CA ASP A 518 -23.47 16.07 -24.46
C ASP A 518 -23.19 14.74 -23.73
N GLY A 519 -24.18 13.85 -23.65
CA GLY A 519 -23.97 12.47 -23.23
C GLY A 519 -23.79 12.32 -21.71
N GLY A 520 -24.75 12.80 -20.92
CA GLY A 520 -24.72 12.72 -19.46
C GLY A 520 -24.28 11.37 -18.90
N GLY A 521 -24.82 10.27 -19.44
CA GLY A 521 -24.36 8.92 -19.15
C GLY A 521 -23.07 8.57 -19.88
N ILE A 522 -23.15 8.45 -21.21
CA ILE A 522 -22.00 8.12 -22.08
C ILE A 522 -21.93 9.08 -23.28
N HIS A 523 -20.75 9.60 -23.56
CA HIS A 523 -20.42 10.23 -24.82
C HIS A 523 -19.43 9.39 -25.65
N ASN A 524 -19.73 9.20 -26.93
CA ASN A 524 -18.85 8.60 -27.92
C ASN A 524 -18.98 9.42 -29.21
N PRO A 525 -17.99 10.24 -29.63
CA PRO A 525 -18.16 11.20 -30.69
C PRO A 525 -18.46 10.51 -32.02
N SER A 526 -19.52 10.97 -32.70
CA SER A 526 -19.77 10.58 -34.09
C SER A 526 -18.69 11.18 -35.02
N TYR A 527 -18.40 10.54 -36.15
CA TYR A 527 -17.35 10.97 -37.09
C TYR A 527 -17.37 12.49 -37.35
N LEU A 528 -16.32 13.19 -36.91
CA LEU A 528 -16.18 14.64 -37.00
C LEU A 528 -15.03 14.99 -37.97
N ASP A 529 -15.38 15.52 -39.13
CA ASP A 529 -14.43 16.14 -40.07
C ASP A 529 -14.13 17.58 -39.60
N THR A 530 -13.08 17.75 -38.78
CA THR A 530 -12.66 19.07 -38.28
C THR A 530 -11.83 19.86 -39.30
N GLY A 531 -11.72 19.38 -40.54
CA GLY A 531 -11.00 20.04 -41.63
C GLY A 531 -9.47 19.96 -41.55
N ASN A 532 -8.88 19.60 -40.40
CA ASN A 532 -7.45 19.35 -40.21
C ASN A 532 -7.12 18.02 -39.52
N SER A 533 -8.08 17.37 -38.85
CA SER A 533 -7.97 16.02 -38.26
C SER A 533 -9.32 15.31 -38.28
N GLN A 534 -9.34 14.00 -38.51
CA GLN A 534 -10.58 13.21 -38.45
C GLN A 534 -10.62 12.47 -37.11
N ILE A 535 -11.67 12.72 -36.31
CA ILE A 535 -11.94 11.96 -35.08
C ILE A 535 -12.83 10.79 -35.47
N ILE A 536 -12.36 9.59 -35.15
CA ILE A 536 -13.08 8.33 -35.43
C ILE A 536 -13.80 7.92 -34.13
N PRO A 537 -15.08 7.48 -34.18
CA PRO A 537 -15.77 6.97 -33.00
C PRO A 537 -15.03 5.78 -32.37
N GLY A 538 -15.03 5.72 -31.04
CA GLY A 538 -14.54 4.56 -30.30
C GLY A 538 -15.49 3.36 -30.39
N LYS A 539 -14.99 2.17 -30.07
CA LYS A 539 -15.84 0.99 -29.88
C LYS A 539 -16.66 1.18 -28.59
N LEU A 540 -17.96 0.94 -28.64
CA LEU A 540 -18.82 0.96 -27.46
C LEU A 540 -19.78 -0.22 -27.54
N ASP A 541 -19.51 -1.25 -26.73
CA ASP A 541 -20.30 -2.47 -26.64
C ASP A 541 -20.90 -2.58 -25.24
N LEU A 542 -22.22 -2.56 -25.15
CA LEU A 542 -22.97 -2.73 -23.91
C LEU A 542 -23.67 -4.08 -23.88
N SER A 543 -23.59 -4.80 -22.76
CA SER A 543 -24.32 -6.06 -22.53
C SER A 543 -24.86 -6.15 -21.11
N ASN A 544 -26.09 -6.62 -20.94
CA ASN A 544 -26.77 -6.74 -19.64
C ASN A 544 -26.67 -5.46 -18.78
N SER A 545 -26.64 -4.28 -19.37
CA SER A 545 -26.33 -3.03 -18.67
C SER A 545 -27.52 -2.07 -18.62
N ILE A 546 -27.60 -1.27 -17.55
CA ILE A 546 -28.59 -0.21 -17.36
C ILE A 546 -27.93 1.14 -17.69
N LEU A 547 -28.58 1.91 -18.56
CA LEU A 547 -28.22 3.29 -18.90
C LEU A 547 -29.48 4.16 -18.85
N GLU A 548 -29.76 4.73 -17.68
CA GLU A 548 -30.96 5.54 -17.49
C GLU A 548 -30.80 6.54 -16.35
N GLY A 549 -31.58 7.63 -16.38
CA GLY A 549 -31.62 8.61 -15.30
C GLY A 549 -30.43 9.57 -15.29
N ASN A 550 -29.71 9.67 -16.42
CA ASN A 550 -28.64 10.63 -16.59
C ASN A 550 -29.18 11.97 -17.12
N PHE A 551 -28.35 13.00 -17.12
CA PHE A 551 -28.73 14.39 -17.36
C PHE A 551 -27.76 15.08 -18.30
N ASP A 552 -28.33 15.95 -19.13
CA ASP A 552 -27.59 16.85 -20.01
C ASP A 552 -28.29 18.21 -19.93
N THR A 553 -27.54 19.27 -19.68
CA THR A 553 -28.15 20.60 -19.53
C THR A 553 -28.42 21.22 -20.90
N PRO A 554 -29.55 21.91 -21.09
CA PRO A 554 -29.86 22.46 -22.41
C PRO A 554 -28.98 23.67 -22.75
N GLU A 555 -28.53 23.73 -24.01
CA GLU A 555 -27.82 24.89 -24.58
C GLU A 555 -28.42 26.25 -24.18
N ASN A 556 -27.59 27.29 -24.10
CA ASN A 556 -27.93 28.69 -23.78
C ASN A 556 -28.92 29.36 -24.76
N ASN A 557 -30.16 28.85 -24.81
CA ASN A 557 -31.33 29.30 -25.59
C ASN A 557 -32.46 28.23 -25.60
N GLY A 558 -32.23 27.00 -25.11
CA GLY A 558 -33.18 25.89 -25.16
C GLY A 558 -33.38 25.30 -26.57
N GLU A 559 -32.45 25.54 -27.50
CA GLU A 559 -32.50 25.07 -28.89
C GLU A 559 -31.53 23.90 -29.19
N GLY A 560 -30.62 23.56 -28.27
CA GLY A 560 -29.70 22.43 -28.37
C GLY A 560 -30.35 21.06 -28.25
N ALA A 561 -29.70 20.02 -28.79
CA ALA A 561 -30.10 18.64 -28.50
C ALA A 561 -29.83 18.35 -27.02
N ILE A 562 -30.70 17.58 -26.37
CA ILE A 562 -30.50 17.10 -25.00
C ILE A 562 -30.29 15.61 -25.15
N ASN A 563 -29.07 15.15 -24.90
CA ASN A 563 -28.64 13.76 -25.08
C ASN A 563 -28.22 13.19 -23.72
N PRO A 564 -29.19 12.94 -22.81
CA PRO A 564 -28.90 12.72 -21.40
C PRO A 564 -28.21 11.38 -21.13
N ASN A 565 -28.62 10.31 -21.80
CA ASN A 565 -28.10 8.97 -21.54
C ASN A 565 -26.95 8.60 -22.47
N ILE A 566 -27.07 8.91 -23.76
CA ILE A 566 -26.05 8.56 -24.75
C ILE A 566 -25.95 9.61 -25.85
N SER A 567 -24.72 9.95 -26.23
CA SER A 567 -24.45 10.72 -27.45
C SER A 567 -23.48 9.95 -28.35
N GLY A 568 -23.92 9.69 -29.59
CA GLY A 568 -23.15 9.04 -30.65
C GLY A 568 -23.32 7.52 -30.78
N PRO A 569 -22.43 6.81 -31.49
CA PRO A 569 -22.68 5.45 -31.92
C PRO A 569 -22.41 4.42 -30.81
N ALA A 570 -23.29 3.43 -30.71
CA ALA A 570 -23.12 2.29 -29.81
C ALA A 570 -23.68 1.00 -30.42
N LYS A 571 -23.01 -0.11 -30.11
CA LYS A 571 -23.48 -1.46 -30.39
C LYS A 571 -24.28 -1.96 -29.17
N GLY A 572 -25.35 -2.69 -29.44
CA GLY A 572 -26.17 -3.33 -28.40
C GLY A 572 -26.82 -4.62 -28.93
N ASN A 573 -28.10 -4.83 -28.61
CA ASN A 573 -28.82 -6.11 -28.74
C ASN A 573 -28.21 -7.21 -27.87
N ALA A 574 -28.01 -6.89 -26.60
CA ALA A 574 -27.40 -7.78 -25.64
C ALA A 574 -28.06 -7.63 -24.27
N ASN A 575 -29.39 -7.46 -24.27
CA ASN A 575 -30.24 -7.35 -23.08
C ASN A 575 -29.91 -6.13 -22.21
N ASN A 576 -29.72 -4.97 -22.85
CA ASN A 576 -29.54 -3.71 -22.13
C ASN A 576 -30.88 -3.06 -21.80
N LEU A 577 -30.90 -2.18 -20.79
CA LEU A 577 -32.03 -1.30 -20.50
C LEU A 577 -31.60 0.16 -20.64
N VAL A 578 -32.16 0.84 -21.64
CA VAL A 578 -31.81 2.24 -21.96
C VAL A 578 -33.07 3.09 -21.99
N GLY A 579 -33.22 4.04 -21.07
CA GLY A 579 -34.48 4.78 -21.00
C GLY A 579 -34.63 5.92 -22.00
N ASP A 580 -33.53 6.54 -22.45
CA ASP A 580 -33.54 7.55 -23.52
C ASP A 580 -32.46 7.24 -24.56
N LEU A 581 -32.88 7.18 -25.83
CA LEU A 581 -32.00 6.96 -26.99
C LEU A 581 -31.77 8.25 -27.79
N THR A 582 -32.25 9.39 -27.29
CA THR A 582 -31.96 10.70 -27.88
C THR A 582 -30.46 10.94 -27.81
N GLY A 583 -29.84 11.10 -28.99
CA GLY A 583 -28.38 11.20 -29.16
C GLY A 583 -27.72 9.97 -29.76
N LEU A 584 -28.37 8.80 -29.75
CA LEU A 584 -27.84 7.58 -30.38
C LEU A 584 -27.74 7.77 -31.90
N THR A 585 -26.56 7.54 -32.46
CA THR A 585 -26.34 7.56 -33.92
C THR A 585 -26.05 6.18 -34.48
N ILE A 586 -26.29 6.01 -35.78
CA ILE A 586 -26.01 4.75 -36.48
C ILE A 586 -24.51 4.69 -36.76
N ALA A 587 -23.86 3.61 -36.31
CA ALA A 587 -22.49 3.30 -36.70
C ALA A 587 -22.43 2.84 -38.17
N GLU A 588 -22.59 3.77 -39.13
CA GLU A 588 -22.58 3.47 -40.57
C GLU A 588 -21.25 2.83 -41.07
N PHE A 589 -20.20 2.87 -40.24
CA PHE A 589 -18.82 2.52 -40.63
C PHE A 589 -18.21 1.32 -39.86
N PHE A 590 -18.81 0.89 -38.74
CA PHE A 590 -18.22 -0.10 -37.80
C PHE A 590 -19.08 -1.34 -37.54
N VAL A 591 -20.31 -1.33 -38.04
CA VAL A 591 -21.19 -2.48 -37.90
C VAL A 591 -20.94 -3.37 -39.10
N ALA A 592 -20.40 -4.57 -38.87
CA ALA A 592 -20.62 -5.67 -39.81
C ALA A 592 -22.10 -5.62 -40.22
N PRO A 593 -22.48 -5.80 -41.50
CA PRO A 593 -23.85 -5.55 -41.96
C PRO A 593 -24.97 -6.37 -41.27
N GLU A 594 -24.61 -7.16 -40.25
CA GLU A 594 -25.46 -8.00 -39.40
C GLU A 594 -25.41 -7.66 -37.89
N ALA A 595 -24.56 -6.74 -37.38
CA ALA A 595 -24.60 -6.38 -35.95
C ALA A 595 -25.75 -5.39 -35.67
N GLU A 596 -26.44 -5.56 -34.54
CA GLU A 596 -27.58 -4.73 -34.18
C GLU A 596 -27.11 -3.53 -33.32
N SER A 597 -27.71 -2.36 -33.57
CA SER A 597 -27.41 -1.13 -32.83
C SER A 597 -28.10 -1.15 -31.46
N LEU A 598 -27.58 -0.38 -30.50
CA LEU A 598 -28.19 -0.22 -29.18
C LEU A 598 -29.67 0.14 -29.28
N GLY A 599 -30.50 -0.49 -28.45
CA GLY A 599 -31.95 -0.30 -28.45
C GLY A 599 -32.71 -1.10 -29.50
N GLN A 600 -32.05 -2.05 -30.17
CA GLN A 600 -32.67 -3.04 -31.06
C GLN A 600 -32.68 -4.44 -30.43
N GLY A 601 -33.40 -5.37 -31.07
CA GLY A 601 -33.44 -6.77 -30.70
C GLY A 601 -33.92 -7.03 -29.27
N SER A 602 -33.04 -7.55 -28.40
CA SER A 602 -33.33 -7.89 -27.01
C SER A 602 -33.24 -6.73 -26.01
N ASP A 603 -32.83 -5.53 -26.45
CA ASP A 603 -32.72 -4.37 -25.56
C ASP A 603 -34.11 -3.81 -25.17
N LEU A 604 -34.24 -3.40 -23.91
CA LEU A 604 -35.40 -2.70 -23.36
C LEU A 604 -35.20 -1.18 -23.48
N THR A 605 -36.16 -0.48 -24.08
CA THR A 605 -36.03 0.95 -24.37
C THR A 605 -37.23 1.77 -23.90
N GLY A 606 -36.99 2.98 -23.38
CA GLY A 606 -38.07 3.88 -22.96
C GLY A 606 -38.83 3.43 -21.71
N ILE A 607 -38.20 2.63 -20.84
CA ILE A 607 -38.79 2.06 -19.62
C ILE A 607 -37.90 2.41 -18.44
N ASN A 608 -38.51 2.77 -17.32
CA ASN A 608 -37.80 3.04 -16.07
C ASN A 608 -37.30 1.71 -15.44
N PRO A 609 -36.00 1.58 -15.09
CA PRO A 609 -35.43 0.39 -14.46
C PRO A 609 -35.91 0.16 -13.03
N GLN A 610 -36.54 1.14 -12.38
CA GLN A 610 -37.00 1.09 -10.99
C GLN A 610 -35.84 0.78 -10.03
N LEU A 611 -34.80 1.61 -10.07
CA LEU A 611 -33.68 1.55 -9.13
C LEU A 611 -34.07 2.13 -7.75
N GLY A 612 -33.48 1.58 -6.69
CA GLY A 612 -33.46 2.18 -5.35
C GLY A 612 -32.50 3.37 -5.26
N GLU A 613 -32.03 3.69 -4.06
CA GLU A 613 -30.97 4.67 -3.84
C GLU A 613 -29.58 3.99 -3.90
N LEU A 614 -28.53 4.77 -4.18
CA LEU A 614 -27.16 4.30 -3.99
C LEU A 614 -26.89 4.22 -2.49
N GLN A 615 -26.74 3.01 -1.99
CA GLN A 615 -26.57 2.75 -0.57
C GLN A 615 -25.92 1.38 -0.36
N ASP A 616 -25.62 1.06 0.90
CA ASP A 616 -25.28 -0.30 1.28
C ASP A 616 -26.50 -1.22 1.12
N ASN A 617 -26.37 -2.23 0.26
CA ASN A 617 -27.37 -3.29 0.05
C ASN A 617 -26.83 -4.68 0.42
N GLY A 618 -25.92 -4.73 1.39
CA GLY A 618 -25.37 -5.93 2.03
C GLY A 618 -23.98 -6.37 1.58
N GLY A 619 -23.36 -5.68 0.62
CA GLY A 619 -22.02 -5.97 0.12
C GLY A 619 -20.96 -5.02 0.65
N GLU A 620 -19.71 -5.19 0.23
CA GLU A 620 -18.58 -4.33 0.64
C GLU A 620 -18.64 -2.91 0.06
N ILE A 621 -19.33 -2.74 -1.07
CA ILE A 621 -19.50 -1.45 -1.75
C ILE A 621 -20.96 -1.08 -1.94
N GLN A 622 -21.22 0.22 -2.03
CA GLN A 622 -22.56 0.74 -2.27
C GLN A 622 -23.05 0.38 -3.69
N THR A 623 -24.33 0.02 -3.80
CA THR A 623 -24.96 -0.41 -5.06
C THR A 623 -26.34 0.20 -5.24
N TYR A 624 -26.92 0.08 -6.45
CA TYR A 624 -28.34 0.35 -6.70
C TYR A 624 -29.13 -0.96 -6.73
N ALA A 625 -29.92 -1.23 -5.68
CA ALA A 625 -30.85 -2.35 -5.69
C ALA A 625 -31.96 -2.15 -6.74
N LEU A 626 -32.40 -3.23 -7.37
CA LEU A 626 -33.60 -3.21 -8.22
C LEU A 626 -34.85 -3.34 -7.34
N LEU A 627 -35.80 -2.41 -7.51
CA LEU A 627 -37.06 -2.42 -6.76
C LEU A 627 -38.01 -3.50 -7.28
N ALA A 628 -38.93 -3.92 -6.41
CA ALA A 628 -39.93 -4.93 -6.74
C ALA A 628 -40.74 -4.55 -8.00
N GLY A 629 -40.77 -5.47 -8.97
CA GLY A 629 -41.44 -5.27 -10.26
C GLY A 629 -40.57 -4.65 -11.35
N SER A 630 -39.30 -4.35 -11.04
CA SER A 630 -38.33 -3.83 -12.00
C SER A 630 -38.30 -4.70 -13.28
N PRO A 631 -38.30 -4.08 -14.46
CA PRO A 631 -38.15 -4.79 -15.73
C PRO A 631 -36.73 -5.35 -15.95
N ALA A 632 -35.75 -4.96 -15.13
CA ALA A 632 -34.39 -5.48 -15.18
C ALA A 632 -34.25 -6.85 -14.51
N ILE A 633 -35.17 -7.20 -13.60
CA ILE A 633 -35.17 -8.48 -12.90
C ILE A 633 -35.42 -9.62 -13.89
N ASN A 634 -34.49 -10.57 -13.94
CA ASN A 634 -34.40 -11.69 -14.88
C ASN A 634 -34.52 -11.23 -16.34
N GLY A 635 -34.02 -10.02 -16.65
CA GLY A 635 -34.08 -9.43 -17.99
C GLY A 635 -32.83 -9.69 -18.84
N GLY A 636 -31.73 -10.10 -18.23
CA GLY A 636 -30.43 -10.28 -18.85
C GLY A 636 -30.25 -11.63 -19.55
N ASN A 637 -29.03 -11.85 -20.05
CA ASN A 637 -28.62 -13.08 -20.72
C ASN A 637 -27.34 -13.64 -20.06
N ASN A 638 -27.42 -14.87 -19.56
CA ASN A 638 -26.31 -15.55 -18.89
C ASN A 638 -25.09 -15.78 -19.80
N ASP A 639 -25.31 -15.88 -21.13
CA ASP A 639 -24.22 -16.06 -22.09
C ASP A 639 -23.36 -14.80 -22.26
N ASN A 640 -23.87 -13.64 -21.82
CA ASN A 640 -23.22 -12.33 -21.92
C ASN A 640 -22.59 -11.88 -20.59
N ILE A 641 -22.52 -12.75 -19.58
CA ILE A 641 -21.83 -12.44 -18.32
C ILE A 641 -20.33 -12.28 -18.61
N PHE A 642 -19.71 -11.31 -17.96
CA PHE A 642 -18.27 -11.07 -18.08
C PHE A 642 -17.47 -12.32 -17.71
N ARG A 643 -16.39 -12.57 -18.44
CA ARG A 643 -15.50 -13.72 -18.25
C ARG A 643 -14.06 -13.26 -18.05
N GLU A 644 -13.32 -14.00 -17.25
CA GLU A 644 -11.90 -13.78 -16.97
C GLU A 644 -11.03 -13.91 -18.23
N THR A 645 -11.53 -14.63 -19.26
CA THR A 645 -10.89 -14.60 -20.58
C THR A 645 -11.45 -13.42 -21.35
N PHE A 646 -10.55 -12.51 -21.71
CA PHE A 646 -10.67 -11.46 -22.72
C PHE A 646 -11.13 -10.08 -22.27
N VAL A 647 -10.16 -9.17 -22.38
CA VAL A 647 -10.17 -8.20 -23.48
C VAL A 647 -8.87 -8.34 -24.29
N ASP A 648 -8.96 -8.27 -25.62
CA ASP A 648 -7.80 -8.01 -26.50
C ASP A 648 -7.40 -6.54 -26.33
N ILE A 649 -6.67 -6.28 -25.25
CA ILE A 649 -6.29 -4.92 -24.80
C ILE A 649 -5.47 -4.21 -25.89
N ASN A 650 -4.70 -4.95 -26.70
CA ASN A 650 -3.78 -4.41 -27.69
C ASN A 650 -4.33 -4.44 -29.12
N GLY A 651 -5.56 -4.93 -29.32
CA GLY A 651 -6.19 -5.11 -30.63
C GLY A 651 -5.39 -6.00 -31.60
N ASP A 652 -4.58 -6.91 -31.09
CA ASP A 652 -3.73 -7.82 -31.88
C ASP A 652 -4.36 -9.20 -32.16
N GLY A 653 -5.55 -9.43 -31.62
CA GLY A 653 -6.33 -10.66 -31.74
C GLY A 653 -6.02 -11.70 -30.67
N GLU A 654 -5.14 -11.41 -29.70
CA GLU A 654 -4.82 -12.30 -28.59
C GLU A 654 -5.41 -11.75 -27.27
N PRO A 655 -6.12 -12.57 -26.47
CA PRO A 655 -6.60 -12.16 -25.14
C PRO A 655 -5.45 -11.76 -24.25
N THR A 656 -5.56 -10.62 -23.57
CA THR A 656 -4.89 -10.54 -22.28
C THR A 656 -5.71 -11.39 -21.31
N THR A 657 -5.06 -12.40 -20.73
CA THR A 657 -5.68 -13.29 -19.73
C THR A 657 -5.27 -12.78 -18.37
N VAL A 658 -6.25 -12.46 -17.54
CA VAL A 658 -6.05 -12.10 -16.13
C VAL A 658 -6.95 -13.04 -15.34
N ASP A 659 -6.33 -13.90 -14.55
CA ASP A 659 -7.00 -14.75 -13.57
C ASP A 659 -7.32 -13.87 -12.36
N PHE A 660 -8.58 -13.42 -12.26
CA PHE A 660 -8.99 -12.44 -11.24
C PHE A 660 -9.25 -13.11 -9.90
N ASN A 661 -9.54 -14.41 -9.88
CA ASN A 661 -9.87 -15.17 -8.69
C ASN A 661 -8.69 -16.02 -8.16
N GLY A 662 -7.62 -16.16 -8.96
CA GLY A 662 -6.36 -16.82 -8.59
C GLY A 662 -6.41 -18.35 -8.64
N ASP A 663 -7.41 -18.95 -9.28
CA ASP A 663 -7.61 -20.40 -9.34
C ASP A 663 -6.92 -21.09 -10.54
N GLY A 664 -6.33 -20.29 -11.43
CA GLY A 664 -5.66 -20.72 -12.65
C GLY A 664 -6.59 -20.95 -13.85
N ASP A 665 -7.90 -20.75 -13.71
CA ASP A 665 -8.90 -20.79 -14.78
C ASP A 665 -9.28 -19.39 -15.26
N VAL A 666 -8.53 -18.95 -16.27
CA VAL A 666 -8.79 -17.68 -16.94
C VAL A 666 -10.03 -17.70 -17.83
N ASP A 667 -11.00 -18.64 -17.73
CA ASP A 667 -12.29 -18.67 -18.47
C ASP A 667 -13.52 -18.82 -17.58
N ASP A 668 -13.40 -18.35 -16.34
CA ASP A 668 -14.55 -18.26 -15.45
C ASP A 668 -15.46 -17.09 -15.79
N ALA A 669 -16.76 -17.34 -15.72
CA ALA A 669 -17.75 -16.27 -15.69
C ALA A 669 -17.88 -15.76 -14.26
N LEU A 670 -18.14 -14.46 -14.10
CA LEU A 670 -18.30 -13.87 -12.77
C LEU A 670 -19.32 -14.63 -11.92
N ALA A 671 -18.85 -15.16 -10.79
CA ALA A 671 -19.67 -15.97 -9.87
C ALA A 671 -20.65 -15.11 -9.05
N PHE A 672 -20.26 -13.86 -8.78
CA PHE A 672 -20.96 -12.94 -7.90
C PHE A 672 -21.39 -11.66 -8.62
N ASP A 673 -22.41 -10.98 -8.09
CA ASP A 673 -22.73 -9.61 -8.48
C ASP A 673 -21.78 -8.61 -7.82
N GLN A 674 -22.01 -7.31 -8.06
CA GLN A 674 -21.15 -6.23 -7.57
C GLN A 674 -20.88 -6.26 -6.05
N ARG A 675 -21.78 -6.87 -5.25
CA ARG A 675 -21.61 -6.93 -3.79
C ARG A 675 -20.54 -7.90 -3.33
N GLY A 676 -20.06 -8.78 -4.22
CA GLY A 676 -19.00 -9.73 -3.92
C GLY A 676 -19.52 -11.06 -3.36
N GLU A 677 -18.62 -11.77 -2.66
CA GLU A 677 -18.87 -13.14 -2.19
C GLU A 677 -20.17 -13.25 -1.38
N GLY A 678 -20.91 -14.34 -1.61
CA GLY A 678 -22.23 -14.57 -1.00
C GLY A 678 -23.40 -14.03 -1.82
N PHE A 679 -23.15 -13.19 -2.83
CA PHE A 679 -24.19 -12.64 -3.69
C PHE A 679 -24.07 -13.19 -5.13
N SER A 680 -24.69 -14.33 -5.42
CA SER A 680 -24.59 -14.97 -6.74
C SER A 680 -25.02 -14.05 -7.89
N ARG A 681 -24.23 -14.04 -8.99
CA ARG A 681 -24.49 -13.27 -10.21
C ARG A 681 -25.73 -13.73 -10.99
N ILE A 682 -26.21 -14.93 -10.70
CA ILE A 682 -27.41 -15.50 -11.31
C ILE A 682 -28.30 -16.03 -10.18
N PHE A 683 -29.42 -15.37 -9.98
CA PHE A 683 -30.44 -15.77 -9.01
C PHE A 683 -31.83 -15.76 -9.67
N GLY A 684 -32.32 -16.95 -10.03
CA GLY A 684 -33.60 -17.11 -10.73
C GLY A 684 -33.43 -17.86 -12.05
N GLU A 685 -34.10 -17.39 -13.10
CA GLU A 685 -34.03 -17.97 -14.45
C GLU A 685 -32.82 -17.44 -15.23
N THR A 686 -32.56 -16.14 -15.16
CA THR A 686 -31.46 -15.46 -15.86
C THR A 686 -30.94 -14.30 -15.03
N VAL A 687 -29.70 -13.89 -15.30
CA VAL A 687 -29.06 -12.70 -14.71
C VAL A 687 -29.95 -11.46 -14.89
N ASP A 688 -29.95 -10.59 -13.89
CA ASP A 688 -30.56 -9.28 -13.92
C ASP A 688 -29.72 -8.30 -14.77
N ILE A 689 -30.39 -7.33 -15.38
CA ILE A 689 -29.73 -6.24 -16.11
C ILE A 689 -29.15 -5.25 -15.09
N GLY A 690 -27.89 -4.86 -15.25
CA GLY A 690 -27.16 -3.93 -14.38
C GLY A 690 -26.15 -4.61 -13.47
N ALA A 691 -25.54 -3.84 -12.57
CA ALA A 691 -24.49 -4.31 -11.66
C ALA A 691 -25.02 -5.19 -10.51
N PHE A 692 -26.29 -5.04 -10.14
CA PHE A 692 -26.93 -5.71 -9.00
C PHE A 692 -27.80 -6.89 -9.44
N GLU A 693 -27.78 -7.99 -8.68
CA GLU A 693 -28.67 -9.14 -8.82
C GLU A 693 -29.66 -9.21 -7.64
N VAL A 694 -30.96 -9.23 -7.92
CA VAL A 694 -31.99 -9.40 -6.89
C VAL A 694 -31.97 -10.81 -6.36
N GLN A 695 -31.62 -10.94 -5.08
CA GLN A 695 -31.78 -12.16 -4.33
C GLN A 695 -33.02 -12.00 -3.45
N GLU A 696 -33.94 -12.98 -3.49
CA GLU A 696 -35.10 -12.98 -2.59
C GLU A 696 -34.60 -13.09 -1.14
N VAL A 697 -34.54 -11.96 -0.43
CA VAL A 697 -34.31 -11.98 1.01
C VAL A 697 -35.57 -12.51 1.68
N LEU A 698 -35.44 -13.61 2.44
CA LEU A 698 -36.47 -14.08 3.36
C LEU A 698 -36.91 -12.93 4.28
N SER A 699 -38.16 -12.48 4.11
CA SER A 699 -38.91 -11.48 4.90
C SER A 699 -38.32 -10.06 4.96
N GLU A 700 -39.15 -9.11 4.53
CA GLU A 700 -38.98 -7.66 4.72
C GLU A 700 -38.50 -7.32 6.15
N PRO A 701 -37.51 -6.43 6.34
CA PRO A 701 -37.39 -5.76 7.63
C PRO A 701 -38.69 -4.98 7.86
N GLU A 702 -39.31 -5.11 9.03
CA GLU A 702 -40.47 -4.28 9.37
C GLU A 702 -40.12 -2.81 9.15
N PRO A 703 -41.03 -1.99 8.59
CA PRO A 703 -40.76 -0.58 8.39
C PRO A 703 -40.38 0.04 9.74
N ASN A 704 -39.18 0.62 9.78
CA ASN A 704 -38.74 1.46 10.89
C ASN A 704 -39.85 2.50 11.15
N PRO A 705 -40.28 2.74 12.42
CA PRO A 705 -41.31 3.72 12.70
C PRO A 705 -40.96 5.06 12.04
N GLU A 706 -41.95 5.70 11.40
CA GLU A 706 -41.81 7.04 10.80
C GLU A 706 -40.99 7.96 11.72
N PRO A 707 -40.03 8.76 11.18
CA PRO A 707 -39.39 9.80 11.95
C PRO A 707 -40.49 10.66 12.57
N ASN A 708 -40.46 10.80 13.89
CA ASN A 708 -41.36 11.65 14.63
C ASN A 708 -41.36 13.04 13.95
N PRO A 709 -42.53 13.63 13.61
CA PRO A 709 -42.57 14.90 12.89
C PRO A 709 -41.68 15.93 13.58
N GLU A 710 -40.81 16.56 12.80
CA GLU A 710 -39.99 17.68 13.25
C GLU A 710 -40.87 18.70 14.00
N PRO A 711 -40.44 19.21 15.16
CA PRO A 711 -41.17 20.25 15.84
C PRO A 711 -41.30 21.46 14.90
N GLU A 712 -42.52 21.98 14.75
CA GLU A 712 -42.81 23.19 13.97
C GLU A 712 -41.81 24.31 14.35
N PRO A 713 -41.27 25.07 13.38
CA PRO A 713 -40.31 26.13 13.66
C PRO A 713 -40.94 27.15 14.62
N GLU A 714 -40.28 27.39 15.76
CA GLU A 714 -40.64 28.46 16.68
C GLU A 714 -40.59 29.81 15.95
N PRO A 715 -41.55 30.72 16.20
CA PRO A 715 -41.60 32.00 15.51
C PRO A 715 -40.37 32.86 15.85
N GLU A 716 -39.75 33.44 14.82
CA GLU A 716 -38.61 34.35 14.92
C GLU A 716 -38.84 35.42 16.02
N PRO A 717 -37.89 35.61 16.96
CA PRO A 717 -37.99 36.66 17.96
C PRO A 717 -37.80 38.06 17.32
N GLU A 718 -38.65 39.01 17.71
CA GLU A 718 -38.56 40.42 17.32
C GLU A 718 -37.18 41.02 17.68
N PRO A 719 -36.62 41.94 16.86
CA PRO A 719 -35.29 42.48 17.11
C PRO A 719 -35.25 43.34 18.38
N GLU A 720 -34.36 42.97 19.31
CA GLU A 720 -34.04 43.75 20.51
C GLU A 720 -33.23 45.03 20.17
N PRO A 721 -33.38 46.11 20.95
CA PRO A 721 -32.76 47.40 20.67
C PRO A 721 -31.25 47.42 20.95
N GLU A 722 -30.51 48.16 20.13
CA GLU A 722 -29.04 48.35 20.23
C GLU A 722 -28.59 48.77 21.64
N PRO A 723 -27.58 48.09 22.24
CA PRO A 723 -27.05 48.45 23.55
C PRO A 723 -26.05 49.63 23.47
N GLU A 724 -26.13 50.51 24.49
CA GLU A 724 -25.18 51.61 24.73
C GLU A 724 -23.76 51.09 25.04
N PRO A 725 -22.69 51.87 24.78
CA PRO A 725 -21.32 51.39 24.88
C PRO A 725 -20.86 51.17 26.32
N GLU A 726 -20.30 49.99 26.59
CA GLU A 726 -19.70 49.59 27.87
C GLU A 726 -18.29 50.19 28.09
N PRO A 727 -17.85 50.36 29.36
CA PRO A 727 -16.59 51.01 29.73
C PRO A 727 -15.38 50.07 29.64
N GLU A 728 -14.18 50.65 29.47
CA GLU A 728 -12.89 49.95 29.32
C GLU A 728 -12.59 48.91 30.44
N PRO A 729 -11.97 47.76 30.10
CA PRO A 729 -11.74 46.66 31.03
C PRO A 729 -10.57 46.92 31.99
N GLU A 730 -10.77 46.56 33.26
CA GLU A 730 -9.72 46.38 34.27
C GLU A 730 -8.92 45.08 34.01
N PRO A 731 -7.66 44.98 34.47
CA PRO A 731 -6.77 43.88 34.09
C PRO A 731 -7.17 42.52 34.69
N GLU A 732 -7.09 41.48 33.87
CA GLU A 732 -7.43 40.09 34.21
C GLU A 732 -6.49 39.49 35.28
N PRO A 733 -7.02 38.67 36.21
CA PRO A 733 -6.24 37.89 37.15
C PRO A 733 -5.63 36.63 36.50
N GLU A 734 -4.47 36.21 37.00
CA GLU A 734 -3.74 35.01 36.56
C GLU A 734 -4.62 33.74 36.60
N PRO A 735 -4.46 32.80 35.64
CA PRO A 735 -5.32 31.63 35.53
C PRO A 735 -5.04 30.62 36.65
N GLU A 736 -6.12 30.18 37.31
CA GLU A 736 -6.11 28.99 38.16
C GLU A 736 -5.99 27.72 37.28
N PRO A 737 -5.37 26.64 37.79
CA PRO A 737 -5.14 25.42 37.01
C PRO A 737 -6.45 24.75 36.59
N GLU A 738 -6.50 24.32 35.33
CA GLU A 738 -7.63 23.61 34.74
C GLU A 738 -7.90 22.28 35.49
N PRO A 739 -9.17 21.94 35.73
CA PRO A 739 -9.54 20.64 36.29
C PRO A 739 -9.27 19.53 35.26
N GLU A 740 -8.74 18.40 35.74
CA GLU A 740 -8.54 17.18 34.95
C GLU A 740 -9.84 16.78 34.22
N PRO A 741 -9.75 16.35 32.95
CA PRO A 741 -10.91 15.96 32.16
C PRO A 741 -11.62 14.77 32.80
N GLU A 742 -12.95 14.87 32.94
CA GLU A 742 -13.78 13.73 33.30
C GLU A 742 -13.67 12.65 32.20
N PRO A 743 -13.60 11.36 32.57
CA PRO A 743 -13.47 10.28 31.60
C PRO A 743 -14.69 10.25 30.68
N GLU A 744 -14.44 10.19 29.37
CA GLU A 744 -15.44 9.98 28.34
C GLU A 744 -16.23 8.67 28.62
N PRO A 745 -17.54 8.65 28.33
CA PRO A 745 -18.32 7.43 28.48
C PRO A 745 -17.80 6.35 27.53
N GLU A 746 -17.53 5.16 28.08
CA GLU A 746 -17.10 3.98 27.31
C GLU A 746 -18.06 3.72 26.13
N PRO A 747 -17.54 3.42 24.93
CA PRO A 747 -18.36 3.05 23.78
C PRO A 747 -19.17 1.79 24.09
N GLU A 748 -20.43 1.76 23.65
CA GLU A 748 -21.25 0.56 23.74
C GLU A 748 -20.56 -0.58 22.98
N PRO A 749 -20.43 -1.78 23.59
CA PRO A 749 -19.75 -2.89 22.95
C PRO A 749 -20.52 -3.33 21.71
N GLU A 750 -19.79 -3.52 20.61
CA GLU A 750 -20.25 -4.17 19.40
C GLU A 750 -20.91 -5.53 19.71
N PRO A 751 -21.92 -5.96 18.93
CA PRO A 751 -22.56 -7.25 19.14
C PRO A 751 -21.53 -8.38 19.07
N GLU A 752 -21.36 -9.10 20.19
CA GLU A 752 -20.50 -10.27 20.27
C GLU A 752 -20.83 -11.28 19.16
N PRO A 753 -19.83 -11.86 18.47
CA PRO A 753 -20.05 -13.01 17.62
C PRO A 753 -20.67 -14.15 18.44
N GLU A 754 -21.60 -14.90 17.84
CA GLU A 754 -22.30 -15.98 18.53
C GLU A 754 -21.31 -16.90 19.28
N PRO A 755 -21.56 -17.22 20.56
CA PRO A 755 -20.60 -17.94 21.37
C PRO A 755 -20.34 -19.34 20.80
N ASN A 756 -19.09 -19.55 20.39
CA ASN A 756 -18.53 -20.86 20.14
C ASN A 756 -18.66 -21.71 21.42
N PRO A 757 -19.35 -22.87 21.39
CA PRO A 757 -19.74 -23.61 22.59
C PRO A 757 -18.60 -24.11 23.52
N ASP A 758 -17.33 -23.96 23.13
CA ASP A 758 -16.20 -24.57 23.84
C ASP A 758 -15.14 -23.60 24.41
N GLY A 759 -15.27 -22.28 24.21
CA GLY A 759 -14.39 -21.28 24.85
C GLY A 759 -12.89 -21.35 24.49
N VAL A 760 -12.51 -22.04 23.41
CA VAL A 760 -11.14 -22.10 22.87
C VAL A 760 -11.15 -21.54 21.44
N SER A 761 -10.25 -20.61 21.12
CA SER A 761 -10.08 -20.03 19.78
C SER A 761 -9.34 -21.01 18.86
N LEU A 762 -9.84 -21.21 17.64
CA LEU A 762 -9.16 -21.97 16.56
C LEU A 762 -8.68 -20.99 15.49
N ASP A 763 -7.77 -20.11 15.89
CA ASP A 763 -7.23 -18.98 15.11
C ASP A 763 -5.74 -19.13 14.80
N THR A 764 -5.10 -20.21 15.25
CA THR A 764 -3.66 -20.41 14.98
C THR A 764 -3.46 -20.99 13.59
N ASP A 765 -2.77 -20.24 12.74
CA ASP A 765 -2.48 -20.66 11.38
C ASP A 765 -1.39 -21.74 11.30
N ILE A 766 -1.61 -22.68 10.38
CA ILE A 766 -0.66 -23.72 10.00
C ILE A 766 -0.32 -23.54 8.54
N PHE A 767 0.96 -23.42 8.23
CA PHE A 767 1.51 -23.24 6.88
C PHE A 767 1.99 -24.57 6.33
N ARG A 768 1.84 -24.76 5.02
CA ARG A 768 2.29 -25.97 4.32
C ARG A 768 3.53 -25.67 3.49
N PHE A 769 4.55 -26.50 3.69
CA PHE A 769 5.77 -26.48 2.88
C PHE A 769 5.94 -27.82 2.18
N GLN A 770 6.19 -27.79 0.88
CA GLN A 770 6.59 -28.93 0.09
C GLN A 770 8.10 -29.15 0.20
N ASN A 771 8.54 -30.38 0.49
CA ASN A 771 9.95 -30.75 0.42
C ASN A 771 10.33 -31.10 -1.03
N ASN A 772 11.23 -30.31 -1.63
CA ASN A 772 11.67 -30.48 -3.01
C ASN A 772 12.65 -31.64 -3.21
N ASP A 773 13.37 -32.06 -2.16
CA ASP A 773 14.29 -33.20 -2.22
C ASP A 773 13.55 -34.54 -2.24
N VAL A 774 12.32 -34.58 -1.69
CA VAL A 774 11.49 -35.79 -1.61
C VAL A 774 10.06 -35.49 -2.10
N PRO A 775 9.82 -35.58 -3.43
CA PRO A 775 8.53 -35.24 -4.02
C PRO A 775 7.35 -35.98 -3.40
N GLY A 776 6.28 -35.25 -3.09
CA GLY A 776 5.08 -35.76 -2.44
C GLY A 776 5.21 -35.89 -0.92
N THR A 777 6.12 -35.12 -0.30
CA THR A 777 6.23 -34.98 1.16
C THR A 777 6.10 -33.53 1.56
N TYR A 778 5.44 -33.31 2.70
CA TYR A 778 5.04 -32.00 3.18
C TYR A 778 5.33 -31.88 4.67
N ILE A 779 5.56 -30.66 5.13
CA ILE A 779 5.57 -30.32 6.55
C ILE A 779 4.53 -29.22 6.79
N TYR A 780 3.85 -29.34 7.93
CA TYR A 780 2.82 -28.42 8.39
C TYR A 780 3.30 -27.79 9.70
N VAL A 781 3.48 -26.48 9.70
CA VAL A 781 4.17 -25.77 10.79
C VAL A 781 3.45 -24.47 11.15
N ARG A 782 3.64 -24.01 12.39
CA ARG A 782 3.17 -22.69 12.83
C ARG A 782 4.13 -21.59 12.39
N ASP A 783 3.70 -20.34 12.46
CA ASP A 783 4.46 -19.15 12.04
C ASP A 783 5.94 -19.17 12.40
N ARG A 784 6.27 -19.39 13.68
CA ARG A 784 7.66 -19.36 14.13
C ARG A 784 8.54 -20.41 13.45
N GLU A 785 7.99 -21.60 13.20
CA GLU A 785 8.73 -22.68 12.54
C GLU A 785 8.66 -22.53 11.01
N ALA A 786 7.58 -21.96 10.46
CA ALA A 786 7.50 -21.53 9.08
C ALA A 786 8.60 -20.54 8.74
N GLN A 787 8.79 -19.52 9.59
CA GLN A 787 9.85 -18.53 9.43
C GLN A 787 11.23 -19.18 9.48
N ASN A 788 11.47 -20.07 10.44
CA ASN A 788 12.74 -20.80 10.50
C ASN A 788 13.01 -21.62 9.23
N ILE A 789 11.97 -22.22 8.63
CA ILE A 789 12.08 -22.95 7.36
C ILE A 789 12.42 -21.99 6.21
N ARG A 790 11.73 -20.86 6.09
CA ARG A 790 12.02 -19.81 5.08
C ARG A 790 13.47 -19.33 5.17
N ASP A 791 13.97 -19.14 6.39
CA ASP A 791 15.29 -18.53 6.63
C ASP A 791 16.46 -19.51 6.42
N ASN A 792 16.23 -20.82 6.60
CA ASN A 792 17.33 -21.79 6.75
C ASN A 792 17.26 -23.01 5.83
N PHE A 793 16.16 -23.22 5.11
CA PHE A 793 15.91 -24.48 4.39
C PHE A 793 15.35 -24.26 2.98
N ASP A 794 16.22 -23.87 2.04
CA ASP A 794 15.91 -23.65 0.61
C ASP A 794 15.31 -24.87 -0.10
N ASN A 795 15.44 -26.07 0.47
CA ASN A 795 14.86 -27.29 -0.07
C ASN A 795 13.36 -27.43 0.22
N PHE A 796 12.76 -26.48 0.93
CA PHE A 796 11.32 -26.38 1.11
C PHE A 796 10.75 -25.19 0.32
N THR A 797 9.62 -25.42 -0.36
CA THR A 797 8.83 -24.36 -0.98
C THR A 797 7.54 -24.21 -0.20
N GLU A 798 7.27 -22.99 0.26
CA GLU A 798 6.00 -22.66 0.90
C GLU A 798 4.87 -22.62 -0.14
N GLU A 799 3.75 -23.26 0.19
CA GLU A 799 2.52 -23.22 -0.62
C GLU A 799 1.45 -22.32 0.02
N GLY A 800 1.75 -21.72 1.19
CA GLY A 800 0.92 -20.77 1.90
C GLY A 800 0.24 -21.34 3.14
N ARG A 801 -0.74 -20.58 3.65
CA ARG A 801 -1.59 -20.97 4.79
C ARG A 801 -2.45 -22.17 4.43
N ALA A 802 -2.40 -23.20 5.26
CA ALA A 802 -3.07 -24.48 5.01
C ALA A 802 -4.40 -24.63 5.75
N PHE A 803 -4.42 -24.37 7.06
CA PHE A 803 -5.62 -24.46 7.91
C PHE A 803 -5.38 -23.83 9.29
N GLN A 804 -6.46 -23.62 10.05
CA GLN A 804 -6.40 -23.13 11.42
C GLN A 804 -6.65 -24.22 12.46
N VAL A 805 -5.97 -24.11 13.60
CA VAL A 805 -6.01 -25.07 14.72
C VAL A 805 -6.01 -24.34 16.06
N ALA A 806 -6.25 -25.09 17.13
CA ALA A 806 -5.99 -24.63 18.49
C ALA A 806 -4.61 -25.12 18.98
N VAL A 807 -3.97 -24.34 19.84
CA VAL A 807 -2.71 -24.70 20.51
C VAL A 807 -2.90 -25.10 21.97
N GLU A 808 -4.09 -24.88 22.51
CA GLU A 808 -4.51 -25.26 23.86
C GLU A 808 -5.61 -26.36 23.81
N PRO A 809 -5.68 -27.25 24.82
CA PRO A 809 -6.71 -28.29 24.87
C PRO A 809 -8.11 -27.71 25.09
N GLY A 810 -9.12 -28.29 24.42
CA GLY A 810 -10.54 -27.96 24.60
C GLY A 810 -11.42 -29.23 24.69
N ASP A 811 -12.63 -29.09 25.22
CA ASP A 811 -13.51 -30.23 25.55
C ASP A 811 -13.90 -31.10 24.32
N ASN A 812 -13.93 -30.52 23.12
CA ASN A 812 -14.22 -31.21 21.85
C ASN A 812 -13.03 -31.30 20.89
N LEU A 813 -11.83 -30.96 21.36
CA LEU A 813 -10.62 -30.99 20.56
C LEU A 813 -9.77 -32.21 20.86
N ARG A 814 -9.07 -32.70 19.85
CA ARG A 814 -8.20 -33.88 19.90
C ARG A 814 -6.75 -33.47 19.61
N PRO A 815 -5.78 -33.97 20.39
CA PRO A 815 -4.37 -33.68 20.16
C PRO A 815 -3.85 -34.40 18.91
N MET A 816 -3.03 -33.68 18.14
CA MET A 816 -2.29 -34.17 16.98
C MET A 816 -0.79 -34.17 17.29
N TYR A 817 -0.14 -35.30 17.06
CA TYR A 817 1.29 -35.52 17.35
C TYR A 817 2.10 -35.59 16.08
N ARG A 818 3.27 -34.95 16.07
CA ARG A 818 4.21 -34.95 14.94
C ARG A 818 5.27 -36.04 15.11
N PHE A 819 5.48 -36.80 14.05
CA PHE A 819 6.54 -37.80 13.92
C PHE A 819 7.40 -37.48 12.71
N GLN A 820 8.70 -37.60 12.86
CA GLN A 820 9.66 -37.55 11.75
C GLN A 820 10.00 -38.98 11.29
N SER A 821 10.08 -39.19 9.98
CA SER A 821 10.53 -40.46 9.39
C SER A 821 12.05 -40.59 9.42
N GLU A 822 12.57 -41.60 10.11
CA GLU A 822 14.01 -41.91 10.16
C GLU A 822 14.48 -42.59 8.86
N MET A 823 13.55 -43.18 8.12
CA MET A 823 13.83 -43.87 6.85
C MET A 823 13.89 -42.90 5.66
N LYS A 824 13.22 -41.74 5.76
CA LYS A 824 13.18 -40.68 4.75
C LYS A 824 13.23 -39.31 5.45
N PRO A 825 14.44 -38.76 5.70
CA PRO A 825 14.61 -37.46 6.33
C PRO A 825 13.82 -36.36 5.61
N GLY A 826 13.20 -35.46 6.38
CA GLY A 826 12.34 -34.41 5.85
C GLY A 826 10.90 -34.85 5.52
N THR A 827 10.52 -36.09 5.83
CA THR A 827 9.12 -36.56 5.78
C THR A 827 8.51 -36.61 7.17
N TYR A 828 7.34 -35.98 7.34
CA TYR A 828 6.64 -35.88 8.62
C TYR A 828 5.26 -36.55 8.58
N LEU A 829 4.81 -37.01 9.75
CA LEU A 829 3.52 -37.64 9.93
C LEU A 829 2.81 -37.02 11.14
N PHE A 830 1.58 -36.55 10.93
CA PHE A 830 0.72 -36.03 11.99
C PHE A 830 -0.34 -37.08 12.29
N VAL A 831 -0.47 -37.45 13.57
CA VAL A 831 -1.30 -38.57 14.01
C VAL A 831 -2.10 -38.25 15.26
N THR A 832 -3.24 -38.90 15.42
CA THR A 832 -4.02 -38.85 16.67
C THR A 832 -3.36 -39.66 17.79
N GLU A 833 -3.73 -39.42 19.05
CA GLU A 833 -3.22 -40.18 20.21
C GLU A 833 -3.38 -41.71 20.07
N GLU A 834 -4.45 -42.18 19.41
CA GLU A 834 -4.67 -43.63 19.20
C GLU A 834 -3.64 -44.23 18.23
N GLU A 835 -3.32 -43.52 17.15
CA GLU A 835 -2.29 -43.92 16.18
C GLU A 835 -0.87 -43.78 16.76
N ARG A 836 -0.62 -42.72 17.54
CA ARG A 836 0.65 -42.47 18.24
C ARG A 836 1.11 -43.69 19.05
N ALA A 837 0.21 -44.27 19.85
CA ALA A 837 0.52 -45.45 20.65
C ALA A 837 0.94 -46.66 19.80
N ASN A 838 0.33 -46.84 18.61
CA ASN A 838 0.69 -47.90 17.69
C ASN A 838 2.06 -47.69 17.06
N ILE A 839 2.36 -46.46 16.62
CA ILE A 839 3.65 -46.09 16.03
C ILE A 839 4.78 -46.30 17.04
N ASN A 840 4.63 -45.78 18.27
CA ASN A 840 5.61 -45.95 19.33
C ASN A 840 5.84 -47.43 19.71
N GLN A 841 4.81 -48.28 19.59
CA GLN A 841 4.95 -49.69 19.92
C GLN A 841 5.58 -50.52 18.80
N ASN A 842 5.21 -50.27 17.55
CA ASN A 842 5.48 -51.16 16.42
C ASN A 842 6.46 -50.59 15.39
N PHE A 843 6.67 -49.28 15.38
CA PHE A 843 7.40 -48.56 14.33
C PHE A 843 8.43 -47.55 14.88
N ALA A 844 8.81 -47.66 16.15
CA ALA A 844 9.79 -46.79 16.80
C ALA A 844 11.21 -46.85 16.20
N GLU A 845 11.51 -47.86 15.37
CA GLU A 845 12.77 -47.93 14.60
C GLU A 845 12.70 -47.14 13.28
N SER A 846 11.50 -46.70 12.86
CA SER A 846 11.26 -46.02 11.58
C SER A 846 10.75 -44.59 11.73
N PHE A 847 10.26 -44.22 12.91
CA PHE A 847 9.76 -42.89 13.23
C PHE A 847 10.24 -42.42 14.60
N SER A 848 10.60 -41.14 14.69
CA SER A 848 10.88 -40.44 15.93
C SER A 848 9.72 -39.49 16.26
N GLU A 849 9.21 -39.53 17.49
CA GLU A 849 8.16 -38.61 17.95
C GLU A 849 8.79 -37.26 18.34
N GLU A 850 8.31 -36.17 17.76
CA GLU A 850 8.73 -34.82 18.14
C GLU A 850 7.82 -34.19 19.21
N GLY A 851 6.60 -34.70 19.32
CA GLY A 851 5.66 -34.36 20.40
C GLY A 851 4.32 -33.85 19.88
N LEU A 852 3.60 -33.15 20.76
CA LEU A 852 2.32 -32.52 20.45
C LEU A 852 2.54 -31.35 19.47
N ALA A 853 1.81 -31.36 18.36
CA ALA A 853 1.85 -30.29 17.36
C ALA A 853 0.74 -29.25 17.60
N PHE A 854 -0.52 -29.69 17.65
CA PHE A 854 -1.71 -28.84 17.78
C PHE A 854 -2.96 -29.66 18.13
N TYR A 855 -4.11 -29.00 18.28
CA TYR A 855 -5.41 -29.59 18.57
C TYR A 855 -6.42 -29.31 17.44
N THR A 856 -7.19 -30.33 17.05
CA THR A 856 -8.20 -30.25 15.98
C THR A 856 -9.54 -30.84 16.43
N TYR A 857 -10.63 -30.59 15.70
CA TYR A 857 -11.90 -31.28 15.96
C TYR A 857 -11.79 -32.77 15.61
N GLY A 858 -12.54 -33.61 16.36
CA GLY A 858 -12.72 -35.02 15.99
C GLY A 858 -13.56 -35.19 14.72
N ALA A 859 -13.38 -36.30 14.00
CA ALA A 859 -14.20 -36.66 12.82
C ALA A 859 -15.72 -36.61 13.04
N ASP A 860 -16.14 -36.78 14.29
CA ASP A 860 -17.54 -36.76 14.75
C ASP A 860 -18.09 -35.36 14.99
N SER A 861 -17.28 -34.31 14.81
CA SER A 861 -17.69 -32.92 14.92
C SER A 861 -18.48 -32.45 13.70
N GLU A 862 -19.55 -31.69 13.92
CA GLU A 862 -20.24 -30.92 12.87
C GLU A 862 -19.50 -29.60 12.55
N LEU A 863 -18.49 -29.26 13.35
CA LEU A 863 -17.63 -28.08 13.19
C LEU A 863 -16.33 -28.49 12.49
N GLY A 864 -16.01 -27.82 11.39
CA GLY A 864 -14.77 -27.98 10.62
C GLY A 864 -14.86 -28.92 9.40
N THR A 865 -13.86 -28.78 8.53
CA THR A 865 -13.72 -29.47 7.24
C THR A 865 -12.86 -30.73 7.38
N ASP A 866 -13.20 -31.80 6.66
CA ASP A 866 -12.44 -33.05 6.71
C ASP A 866 -11.01 -32.88 6.18
N PHE A 867 -10.03 -33.28 6.99
CA PHE A 867 -8.62 -33.38 6.60
C PHE A 867 -8.24 -34.85 6.40
N SER A 868 -7.84 -35.20 5.17
CA SER A 868 -7.50 -36.58 4.78
C SER A 868 -6.02 -36.72 4.47
N ARG A 869 -5.43 -37.84 4.91
CA ARG A 869 -4.05 -38.23 4.60
C ARG A 869 -4.04 -39.34 3.54
N PHE A 870 -3.21 -39.20 2.53
CA PHE A 870 -3.01 -40.18 1.47
C PHE A 870 -1.61 -40.77 1.55
N GLN A 871 -1.51 -42.09 1.40
CA GLN A 871 -0.23 -42.77 1.28
C GLN A 871 0.18 -42.83 -0.18
N ASN A 872 1.40 -42.40 -0.50
CA ASN A 872 1.95 -42.59 -1.83
C ASN A 872 2.33 -44.07 -2.03
N THR A 873 1.61 -44.76 -2.91
CA THR A 873 1.83 -46.19 -3.19
C THR A 873 3.06 -46.47 -4.06
N GLU A 874 3.56 -45.46 -4.78
CA GLU A 874 4.76 -45.56 -5.63
C GLU A 874 6.04 -45.31 -4.84
N GLN A 875 5.95 -44.48 -3.79
CA GLN A 875 7.04 -44.18 -2.87
C GLN A 875 6.67 -44.60 -1.43
N GLN A 876 6.77 -45.90 -1.11
CA GLN A 876 6.48 -46.39 0.24
C GLN A 876 7.14 -45.54 1.34
N GLY A 877 6.34 -45.17 2.34
CA GLY A 877 6.78 -44.35 3.48
C GLY A 877 6.62 -42.84 3.30
N THR A 878 6.10 -42.34 2.16
CA THR A 878 5.70 -40.93 2.01
C THR A 878 4.18 -40.78 2.07
N TYR A 879 3.75 -39.68 2.68
CA TYR A 879 2.35 -39.36 2.92
C TYR A 879 2.11 -37.91 2.54
N SER A 880 0.96 -37.62 1.94
CA SER A 880 0.48 -36.26 1.70
C SER A 880 -0.81 -36.02 2.49
N GLY A 881 -0.95 -34.83 3.06
CA GLY A 881 -2.25 -34.34 3.51
C GLY A 881 -2.92 -33.63 2.34
N LEU A 882 -4.19 -33.93 2.06
CA LEU A 882 -4.98 -33.14 1.13
C LEU A 882 -5.97 -32.30 1.93
N HIS A 883 -5.77 -30.99 1.88
CA HIS A 883 -6.83 -30.02 2.02
C HIS A 883 -7.14 -29.53 0.60
N LEU A 884 -8.42 -29.57 0.20
CA LEU A 884 -8.83 -29.40 -1.21
C LEU A 884 -8.74 -27.95 -1.71
N ASN A 885 -8.55 -26.97 -0.83
CA ASN A 885 -8.36 -25.56 -1.17
C ASN A 885 -7.17 -25.01 -0.39
N VAL A 886 -6.08 -24.63 -1.04
CA VAL A 886 -4.98 -23.89 -0.40
C VAL A 886 -5.24 -22.44 -0.74
N GLY A 887 -5.57 -21.62 0.26
CA GLY A 887 -5.96 -20.22 0.06
C GLY A 887 -7.18 -19.74 0.85
N GLN A 888 -8.02 -20.66 1.37
CA GLN A 888 -9.10 -20.30 2.32
C GLN A 888 -8.80 -20.84 3.72
N SER A 889 -8.81 -19.96 4.72
CA SER A 889 -8.71 -20.32 6.14
C SER A 889 -9.92 -21.15 6.56
N SER A 890 -9.73 -22.45 6.76
CA SER A 890 -10.78 -23.30 7.32
C SER A 890 -10.30 -24.09 8.54
N ILE A 891 -11.20 -24.23 9.51
CA ILE A 891 -10.98 -25.04 10.70
C ILE A 891 -11.12 -26.51 10.32
N VAL A 892 -10.18 -27.37 10.72
CA VAL A 892 -10.14 -28.78 10.28
C VAL A 892 -10.60 -29.79 11.34
N LYS A 893 -11.19 -30.89 10.87
CA LYS A 893 -11.44 -32.13 11.63
C LYS A 893 -10.80 -33.34 10.95
N VAL A 894 -10.33 -34.32 11.73
CA VAL A 894 -9.51 -35.42 11.20
C VAL A 894 -10.27 -36.75 11.23
N ASP A 895 -10.44 -37.40 10.07
CA ASP A 895 -11.00 -38.76 9.94
C ASP A 895 -9.93 -39.85 10.09
N ARG A 896 -10.39 -41.05 10.47
CA ARG A 896 -9.64 -42.21 10.96
C ARG A 896 -9.00 -43.09 9.87
N LYS A 897 -9.00 -42.67 8.60
CA LYS A 897 -8.67 -43.56 7.47
C LYS A 897 -7.28 -43.41 6.91
#